data_AF-A0A1A9UM21-F1
#
_entry.id   AF-A0A1A9UM21-F1
#
_cell.length_a   1.000
_cell.length_b   1.000
_cell.length_c   1.000
_cell.angle_alpha   90.00
_cell.angle_beta   90.00
_cell.angle_gamma   90.00
#
_symmetry.space_group_name_H-M   'P 1'
#
loop_
_entity.id
_entity.type
_entity.pdbx_description
1 polymer ?
#
loop_
_entity_poly.entity_id
_entity_poly.type
_entity_poly.pdbx_seq_one_letter_code
_entity_poly.pdbx_strand_id
1 'polypeptide(L)'
;MSHNIQFTSPSRANIKRLFKSFAPVRQLVKHIQLRPINFASTSFINLCSRVEFCSCRYKTTWGSKKINREVRLHLKEMMTNPEIEVELAPLRALVLKQGNLVRELKSNGASEIDIKRAVAELKLRKKILEDRELELTPNVVTFDRARMEDLLKRRFFYDQSFAIYGGITGQYDFGPMGCALKSNILSLWRQFFSLEEQMLEVDCSILTPEPVLKASGHVDRFADLMVKDVETGECFRLDHLIKNALEKLSKDKNATCEIKSECEDIVVKLDGMNKAEMAEIINKYNIKSPLTGNDLTEPIEFNLMFATQIGPTGLVKGFLRPETAQGIFVNFKRLLEFNQGKLPFAVAQIGNSFRNEISPRSGLIRVREFTMAEIEHFCDPNQKNHPKFDYVSETQMTLYSACNQMDGNSAKQVTIEDAVKSGLVANQTLGYYMARIHQFLLTIGIKSECLRFRQHMSNEMAHYACDCWDAECLTSYGWVECVGCADRSAYDLSQHMAATGVRLVAEKRLPTPKVVPVSEIVPNKQTLGKLFRKDAKAIIDALAKLTLDDIKTVGDQLNETSEYSLTIADGNTFTLPADTISVKNTNKTVHVEEIIPSVVEPSFGIGRIMYALLEQNFQCRDGDEQRCYFTLPSVVAPLKCSILPLSNNAEFQPFIRKLSQALTKVELSHKVDDSSGSIGRRYARTDEIAIPFGITVDFDTLKKPHTVTLRDRNTMKQVRIDISEVIEVVKELSVGRMQWSEILRKYPLFEQQEVTK
;
A
#
# COMPACT_ATOMS: atom_id res chain seq x y z
N MET A 1 2.62 -31.40 50.29
CA MET A 1 1.57 -32.39 50.65
C MET A 1 0.21 -31.69 50.61
N SER A 2 -0.83 -32.35 50.09
CA SER A 2 -2.30 -32.18 50.33
C SER A 2 -2.89 -30.77 50.59
N HIS A 3 -4.05 -30.35 50.07
CA HIS A 3 -4.98 -30.72 48.99
C HIS A 3 -5.92 -29.49 48.86
N ASN A 4 -6.16 -28.88 47.68
CA ASN A 4 -7.14 -29.24 46.63
C ASN A 4 -8.63 -28.86 46.92
N ILE A 5 -9.40 -28.56 45.86
CA ILE A 5 -10.86 -28.20 45.81
C ILE A 5 -11.17 -26.72 46.18
N GLN A 6 -11.75 -25.78 45.39
CA GLN A 6 -12.50 -25.69 44.11
C GLN A 6 -14.02 -25.36 44.26
N PHE A 7 -14.62 -24.64 43.28
CA PHE A 7 -16.06 -24.29 43.08
C PHE A 7 -16.63 -23.10 43.91
N THR A 8 -17.52 -22.19 43.45
CA THR A 8 -17.97 -21.71 42.11
C THR A 8 -18.69 -20.34 42.23
N SER A 9 -18.92 -19.62 41.12
CA SER A 9 -19.78 -18.41 41.03
C SER A 9 -21.30 -18.74 41.12
N PRO A 10 -22.21 -17.76 41.38
CA PRO A 10 -22.84 -17.03 40.26
C PRO A 10 -23.20 -15.54 40.58
N SER A 11 -24.18 -14.97 39.85
CA SER A 11 -24.27 -13.57 39.43
C SER A 11 -25.26 -12.65 40.16
N ARG A 12 -25.07 -11.34 39.93
CA ARG A 12 -26.04 -10.22 39.91
C ARG A 12 -27.48 -10.52 40.39
N ALA A 13 -27.84 -10.00 41.57
CA ALA A 13 -28.69 -8.80 41.70
C ALA A 13 -29.27 -8.68 43.12
N ASN A 14 -28.92 -7.62 43.84
CA ASN A 14 -29.89 -6.96 44.72
C ASN A 14 -29.52 -5.50 45.00
N ILE A 15 -30.51 -4.64 44.81
CA ILE A 15 -30.44 -3.18 44.90
C ILE A 15 -30.82 -2.73 46.32
N LYS A 16 -30.36 -1.52 46.72
CA LYS A 16 -30.62 -0.82 48.02
C LYS A 16 -29.90 -1.36 49.27
N ARG A 17 -28.69 -0.83 49.51
CA ARG A 17 -28.30 -0.21 50.80
C ARG A 17 -26.93 0.47 50.68
N LEU A 18 -26.91 1.81 50.65
CA LEU A 18 -25.88 2.71 51.22
C LEU A 18 -26.06 4.15 50.70
N PHE A 19 -27.14 4.80 51.13
CA PHE A 19 -27.22 6.27 51.22
C PHE A 19 -27.26 6.62 52.71
N LYS A 20 -26.18 7.18 53.26
CA LYS A 20 -26.16 8.00 54.50
C LYS A 20 -24.74 8.54 54.79
N SER A 21 -24.68 9.79 55.28
CA SER A 21 -23.46 10.59 55.60
C SER A 21 -22.52 10.86 54.41
N PHE A 22 -21.97 12.06 54.18
CA PHE A 22 -21.48 13.06 55.15
C PHE A 22 -21.74 14.53 54.77
N ALA A 23 -22.04 15.33 55.79
CA ALA A 23 -21.77 16.77 56.00
C ALA A 23 -22.18 17.11 57.46
N PRO A 24 -21.80 18.24 58.10
CA PRO A 24 -20.82 19.30 57.75
C PRO A 24 -19.84 19.60 58.94
N VAL A 25 -19.06 20.71 58.87
CA VAL A 25 -18.85 21.75 59.94
C VAL A 25 -17.54 22.59 59.72
N ARG A 26 -17.55 23.87 60.14
CA ARG A 26 -16.48 24.89 60.09
C ARG A 26 -15.85 25.16 61.47
N GLN A 27 -14.66 25.80 61.50
CA GLN A 27 -14.07 26.77 62.49
C GLN A 27 -12.58 26.45 62.78
N LEU A 28 -11.64 27.35 63.15
CA LEU A 28 -11.60 28.77 63.62
C LEU A 28 -10.19 29.35 63.19
N VAL A 29 -9.99 30.48 62.47
CA VAL A 29 -9.88 31.94 62.86
C VAL A 29 -8.46 32.53 63.08
N LYS A 30 -8.29 33.84 62.72
CA LYS A 30 -7.12 34.79 62.81
C LYS A 30 -6.02 34.59 61.74
N HIS A 31 -5.42 35.61 61.10
CA HIS A 31 -5.42 37.09 61.17
C HIS A 31 -5.17 37.65 59.72
N ILE A 32 -5.69 38.77 59.18
CA ILE A 32 -5.30 40.21 59.35
C ILE A 32 -6.14 41.14 58.42
N GLN A 33 -6.02 42.47 58.54
CA GLN A 33 -6.88 43.57 58.00
C GLN A 33 -6.02 44.71 57.34
N LEU A 34 -6.47 45.66 56.47
CA LEU A 34 -7.71 45.90 55.69
C LEU A 34 -7.52 47.02 54.61
N ARG A 35 -7.87 46.78 53.33
CA ARG A 35 -8.26 47.78 52.27
C ARG A 35 -7.20 48.89 51.86
N PRO A 36 -7.53 49.99 51.11
CA PRO A 36 -7.26 50.06 49.64
C PRO A 36 -6.69 51.41 49.11
N ILE A 37 -6.33 51.53 47.81
CA ILE A 37 -6.07 52.84 47.14
C ILE A 37 -6.65 52.89 45.71
N ASN A 38 -7.03 54.09 45.25
CA ASN A 38 -7.72 54.44 44.00
C ASN A 38 -6.91 55.50 43.18
N PHE A 39 -6.98 55.42 41.84
CA PHE A 39 -6.97 56.49 40.81
C PHE A 39 -5.81 57.52 40.60
N ALA A 40 -5.72 57.95 39.31
CA ALA A 40 -5.07 59.14 38.74
C ALA A 40 -3.51 59.17 38.63
N SER A 41 -2.85 59.88 37.70
CA SER A 41 -3.19 60.35 36.31
C SER A 41 -1.93 60.90 35.60
N THR A 42 -2.02 61.18 34.28
CA THR A 42 -1.30 62.23 33.51
C THR A 42 0.22 62.16 33.16
N SER A 43 0.46 62.16 31.83
CA SER A 43 1.42 62.97 31.01
C SER A 43 2.96 62.75 30.99
N PHE A 44 3.42 62.31 29.81
CA PHE A 44 4.53 62.84 28.96
C PHE A 44 5.81 63.45 29.57
N ILE A 45 6.99 62.95 29.13
CA ILE A 45 7.96 63.68 28.26
C ILE A 45 9.08 62.73 27.75
N ASN A 46 9.68 63.06 26.60
CA ASN A 46 10.74 62.32 25.90
C ASN A 46 12.07 62.22 26.68
N LEU A 47 12.86 61.14 26.50
CA LEU A 47 14.09 61.19 25.66
C LEU A 47 14.74 59.82 25.39
N CYS A 48 15.38 59.76 24.22
CA CYS A 48 16.25 58.75 23.63
C CYS A 48 17.19 57.94 24.56
N SER A 49 17.26 56.61 24.38
CA SER A 49 18.54 55.88 24.22
C SER A 49 18.33 54.41 23.83
N ARG A 50 19.32 53.83 23.14
CA ARG A 50 19.34 52.41 22.75
C ARG A 50 19.48 51.51 23.98
N VAL A 51 18.70 50.42 24.04
CA VAL A 51 19.01 49.27 24.89
C VAL A 51 19.14 48.04 23.99
N GLU A 52 20.35 47.49 23.95
CA GLU A 52 20.65 46.25 23.23
C GLU A 52 20.08 45.06 24.02
N PHE A 53 19.08 44.37 23.47
CA PHE A 53 18.74 43.04 23.96
C PHE A 53 19.65 42.01 23.29
N CYS A 54 20.53 41.42 24.10
CA CYS A 54 21.52 40.44 23.67
C CYS A 54 20.84 39.20 23.06
N SER A 55 20.93 39.04 21.74
CA SER A 55 20.44 37.85 21.06
C SER A 55 21.43 36.69 21.21
N CYS A 56 21.16 35.74 22.10
CA CYS A 56 21.83 34.44 22.08
C CYS A 56 21.46 33.68 20.80
N ARG A 57 22.27 33.87 19.74
CA ARG A 57 22.15 33.11 18.49
C ARG A 57 22.59 31.67 18.72
N TYR A 58 21.64 30.78 18.97
CA TYR A 58 21.84 29.37 18.61
C TYR A 58 21.95 29.28 17.09
N LYS A 59 23.18 29.09 16.59
CA LYS A 59 23.43 28.77 15.18
C LYS A 59 23.07 27.30 14.94
N THR A 60 21.80 27.01 14.70
CA THR A 60 21.39 25.75 14.06
C THR A 60 21.72 25.81 12.57
N THR A 61 22.96 25.47 12.20
CA THR A 61 23.34 25.28 10.80
C THR A 61 22.88 23.91 10.31
N TRP A 62 21.59 23.77 10.06
CA TRP A 62 21.01 22.58 9.42
C TRP A 62 19.96 22.99 8.38
N GLY A 63 20.13 22.51 7.14
CA GLY A 63 19.12 22.63 6.08
C GLY A 63 19.04 23.96 5.29
N SER A 64 20.05 24.29 4.46
CA SER A 64 19.86 25.31 3.39
C SER A 64 20.78 25.17 2.16
N LYS A 65 21.12 23.94 1.75
CA LYS A 65 21.74 23.66 0.43
C LYS A 65 21.07 22.47 -0.29
N LYS A 66 19.74 22.50 -0.44
CA LYS A 66 19.09 21.70 -1.48
C LYS A 66 19.29 22.44 -2.81
N ILE A 67 19.94 21.78 -3.77
CA ILE A 67 19.95 22.25 -5.16
C ILE A 67 18.53 22.08 -5.69
N ASN A 68 17.94 23.16 -6.24
CA ASN A 68 16.65 23.11 -6.90
C ASN A 68 16.76 22.18 -8.12
N ARG A 69 16.26 20.96 -8.00
CA ARG A 69 16.04 20.08 -9.15
C ARG A 69 14.59 20.26 -9.57
N GLU A 70 14.36 21.13 -10.54
CA GLU A 70 13.10 21.16 -11.28
C GLU A 70 12.90 19.78 -11.90
N VAL A 71 11.91 19.03 -11.43
CA VAL A 71 11.51 17.74 -12.01
C VAL A 71 10.10 17.94 -12.55
N ARG A 72 10.04 18.19 -13.86
CA ARG A 72 8.83 18.55 -14.59
C ARG A 72 8.14 17.27 -15.07
N LEU A 73 6.86 17.12 -14.75
CA LEU A 73 6.02 16.03 -15.26
C LEU A 73 5.03 16.57 -16.27
N HIS A 74 4.89 15.85 -17.37
CA HIS A 74 4.14 16.29 -18.53
C HIS A 74 2.95 15.39 -18.82
N LEU A 75 1.90 15.99 -19.37
CA LEU A 75 0.64 15.34 -19.74
C LEU A 75 0.31 15.79 -21.16
N LYS A 76 0.04 14.81 -22.05
CA LYS A 76 -0.01 14.91 -23.52
C LYS A 76 1.34 15.28 -24.19
N GLU A 77 1.75 14.66 -25.29
CA GLU A 77 1.17 13.55 -26.07
C GLU A 77 2.17 12.38 -26.11
N MET A 78 1.88 11.28 -25.43
CA MET A 78 2.58 10.02 -25.70
C MET A 78 1.89 9.34 -26.87
N MET A 79 2.46 9.48 -28.07
CA MET A 79 2.84 8.39 -28.98
C MET A 79 3.40 8.98 -30.28
N THR A 80 4.54 8.44 -30.73
CA THR A 80 5.13 8.67 -32.07
C THR A 80 5.41 10.12 -32.48
N ASN A 81 6.36 10.80 -31.81
CA ASN A 81 7.25 11.71 -32.56
C ASN A 81 8.39 10.85 -33.16
N PRO A 82 8.55 10.77 -34.50
CA PRO A 82 9.64 10.03 -35.14
C PRO A 82 11.04 10.44 -34.66
N GLU A 83 11.23 11.70 -34.27
CA GLU A 83 12.52 12.24 -33.82
C GLU A 83 12.95 11.63 -32.48
N ILE A 84 12.00 11.48 -31.54
CA ILE A 84 12.24 10.84 -30.23
C ILE A 84 12.57 9.35 -30.42
N GLU A 85 11.89 8.68 -31.35
CA GLU A 85 12.13 7.26 -31.64
C GLU A 85 13.55 7.01 -32.18
N VAL A 86 14.11 7.94 -32.97
CA VAL A 86 15.50 7.87 -33.46
C VAL A 86 16.52 7.94 -32.32
N GLU A 87 16.29 8.75 -31.29
CA GLU A 87 17.18 8.81 -30.12
C GLU A 87 17.03 7.58 -29.20
N LEU A 88 15.82 7.01 -29.09
CA LEU A 88 15.56 5.83 -28.25
C LEU A 88 16.00 4.50 -28.89
N ALA A 89 15.94 4.38 -30.22
CA ALA A 89 16.30 3.18 -30.97
C ALA A 89 17.62 2.49 -30.54
N PRO A 90 18.77 3.18 -30.36
CA PRO A 90 20.00 2.55 -29.90
C PRO A 90 19.90 2.00 -28.47
N LEU A 91 19.18 2.67 -27.57
CA LEU A 91 18.96 2.18 -26.20
C LEU A 91 18.04 0.96 -26.19
N ARG A 92 16.96 0.98 -26.99
CA ARG A 92 16.06 -0.18 -27.17
C ARG A 92 16.81 -1.39 -27.73
N ALA A 93 17.68 -1.20 -28.72
CA ALA A 93 18.54 -2.27 -29.25
C ALA A 93 19.50 -2.87 -28.19
N LEU A 94 20.04 -2.05 -27.28
CA LEU A 94 20.88 -2.52 -26.17
C LEU A 94 20.08 -3.32 -25.13
N VAL A 95 18.83 -2.94 -24.87
CA VAL A 95 17.92 -3.71 -24.00
C VAL A 95 17.57 -5.05 -24.67
N LEU A 96 17.13 -5.04 -25.94
CA LEU A 96 16.82 -6.24 -26.72
C LEU A 96 17.98 -7.24 -26.76
N LYS A 97 19.20 -6.77 -27.02
CA LYS A 97 20.40 -7.61 -27.02
C LYS A 97 20.61 -8.30 -25.68
N GLN A 98 20.34 -7.61 -24.56
CA GLN A 98 20.45 -8.18 -23.23
C GLN A 98 19.30 -9.14 -22.90
N GLY A 99 18.08 -8.83 -23.32
CA GLY A 99 16.92 -9.70 -23.15
C GLY A 99 17.11 -11.04 -23.85
N ASN A 100 17.69 -11.02 -25.06
CA ASN A 100 18.06 -12.24 -25.79
C ASN A 100 19.13 -13.06 -25.05
N LEU A 101 20.17 -12.42 -24.50
CA LEU A 101 21.17 -13.11 -23.67
C LEU A 101 20.54 -13.76 -22.42
N VAL A 102 19.59 -13.07 -21.76
CA VAL A 102 18.84 -13.63 -20.62
C VAL A 102 18.02 -14.85 -21.02
N ARG A 103 17.39 -14.85 -22.20
CA ARG A 103 16.64 -15.99 -22.74
C ARG A 103 17.56 -17.17 -23.05
N GLU A 104 18.69 -16.91 -23.71
CA GLU A 104 19.69 -17.91 -24.08
C GLU A 104 20.32 -18.59 -22.85
N LEU A 105 20.69 -17.82 -21.82
CA LEU A 105 21.22 -18.38 -20.57
C LEU A 105 20.20 -19.28 -19.87
N LYS A 106 18.90 -18.96 -19.96
CA LYS A 106 17.81 -19.79 -19.41
C LYS A 106 17.57 -21.05 -20.24
N SER A 107 17.55 -20.97 -21.57
CA SER A 107 17.38 -22.15 -22.43
C SER A 107 18.54 -23.13 -22.32
N ASN A 108 19.76 -22.62 -22.09
CA ASN A 108 20.97 -23.41 -22.01
C ASN A 108 21.23 -23.97 -20.59
N GLY A 109 20.33 -23.74 -19.62
CA GLY A 109 20.48 -24.22 -18.25
C GLY A 109 21.68 -23.64 -17.51
N ALA A 110 22.06 -22.39 -17.80
CA ALA A 110 23.19 -21.72 -17.17
C ALA A 110 22.99 -21.58 -15.65
N SER A 111 24.07 -21.30 -14.91
CA SER A 111 24.00 -21.18 -13.46
C SER A 111 23.02 -20.07 -13.02
N GLU A 112 22.37 -20.27 -11.88
CA GLU A 112 21.44 -19.27 -11.33
C GLU A 112 22.11 -17.91 -11.11
N ILE A 113 23.43 -17.91 -10.84
CA ILE A 113 24.27 -16.72 -10.69
C ILE A 113 24.45 -15.99 -12.03
N ASP A 114 24.74 -16.71 -13.12
CA ASP A 114 24.88 -16.12 -14.46
C ASP A 114 23.57 -15.54 -14.97
N ILE A 115 22.45 -16.22 -14.71
CA ILE A 115 21.10 -15.73 -15.04
C ILE A 115 20.79 -14.46 -14.24
N LYS A 116 21.03 -14.45 -12.92
CA LYS A 116 20.84 -13.26 -12.08
C LYS A 116 21.68 -12.07 -12.56
N ARG A 117 22.95 -12.29 -12.91
CA ARG A 117 23.86 -11.27 -13.48
C ARG A 117 23.28 -10.67 -14.76
N ALA A 118 22.91 -11.51 -15.73
CA ALA A 118 22.41 -11.03 -17.02
C ALA A 118 21.08 -10.26 -16.91
N VAL A 119 20.20 -10.65 -15.97
CA VAL A 119 18.94 -9.92 -15.74
C VAL A 119 19.16 -8.60 -15.01
N ALA A 120 20.06 -8.53 -14.04
CA ALA A 120 20.33 -7.26 -13.36
C ALA A 120 20.95 -6.21 -14.32
N GLU A 121 21.72 -6.67 -15.33
CA GLU A 121 22.16 -5.82 -16.44
C GLU A 121 21.01 -5.35 -17.32
N LEU A 122 20.07 -6.25 -17.63
CA LEU A 122 18.83 -5.89 -18.31
C LEU A 122 18.04 -4.82 -17.53
N LYS A 123 17.91 -4.96 -16.20
CA LYS A 123 17.27 -3.94 -15.34
C LYS A 123 17.98 -2.59 -15.42
N LEU A 124 19.32 -2.56 -15.41
CA LEU A 124 20.09 -1.32 -15.52
C LEU A 124 19.86 -0.64 -16.88
N ARG A 125 19.95 -1.38 -17.98
CA ARG A 125 19.71 -0.86 -19.35
C ARG A 125 18.27 -0.37 -19.52
N LYS A 126 17.28 -1.09 -18.96
CA LYS A 126 15.87 -0.65 -18.90
C LYS A 126 15.71 0.67 -18.14
N LYS A 127 16.31 0.81 -16.95
CA LYS A 127 16.26 2.06 -16.18
C LYS A 127 16.83 3.24 -16.98
N ILE A 128 17.96 3.04 -17.69
CA ILE A 128 18.55 4.08 -18.55
C ILE A 128 17.61 4.45 -19.71
N LEU A 129 16.94 3.47 -20.31
CA LEU A 129 15.91 3.71 -21.33
C LEU A 129 14.72 4.49 -20.74
N GLU A 130 14.16 4.07 -19.62
CA GLU A 130 13.02 4.75 -18.97
C GLU A 130 13.37 6.17 -18.51
N ASP A 131 14.54 6.38 -17.91
CA ASP A 131 15.06 7.70 -17.54
C ASP A 131 15.19 8.62 -18.79
N ARG A 132 15.57 8.07 -19.96
CA ARG A 132 15.65 8.83 -21.22
C ARG A 132 14.30 9.04 -21.92
N GLU A 133 13.39 8.08 -21.87
CA GLU A 133 12.00 8.25 -22.31
C GLU A 133 11.31 9.39 -21.52
N LEU A 134 11.59 9.47 -20.21
CA LEU A 134 11.14 10.57 -19.35
C LEU A 134 11.78 11.90 -19.72
N GLU A 135 13.09 11.96 -19.98
CA GLU A 135 13.79 13.20 -20.36
C GLU A 135 13.38 13.74 -21.74
N LEU A 136 13.03 12.88 -22.70
CA LEU A 136 12.65 13.26 -24.07
C LEU A 136 11.16 13.62 -24.23
N THR A 137 10.34 13.43 -23.19
CA THR A 137 8.90 13.74 -23.23
C THR A 137 8.67 15.27 -23.32
N PRO A 138 7.86 15.77 -24.29
CA PRO A 138 7.76 17.20 -24.58
C PRO A 138 7.24 18.08 -23.43
N ASN A 139 7.83 19.28 -23.31
CA ASN A 139 7.61 20.21 -22.20
C ASN A 139 6.33 21.07 -22.39
N VAL A 140 5.17 20.61 -21.90
CA VAL A 140 3.89 21.37 -22.04
C VAL A 140 3.37 22.00 -20.74
N VAL A 141 3.64 21.42 -19.56
CA VAL A 141 3.26 21.99 -18.25
C VAL A 141 4.31 21.64 -17.18
N THR A 142 4.89 22.64 -16.52
CA THR A 142 5.89 22.41 -15.46
C THR A 142 5.24 22.09 -14.12
N PHE A 143 5.24 20.81 -13.71
CA PHE A 143 4.92 20.44 -12.33
C PHE A 143 6.00 20.93 -11.34
N ASP A 144 5.59 21.61 -10.27
CA ASP A 144 6.47 22.06 -9.18
C ASP A 144 6.16 21.29 -7.87
N ARG A 145 6.94 20.24 -7.61
CA ARG A 145 6.84 19.44 -6.38
C ARG A 145 7.01 20.28 -5.12
N ALA A 146 7.89 21.28 -5.13
CA ALA A 146 8.18 22.06 -3.92
C ALA A 146 6.98 22.93 -3.52
N ARG A 147 6.29 23.55 -4.48
CA ARG A 147 5.02 24.26 -4.23
C ARG A 147 3.91 23.32 -3.80
N MET A 148 3.82 22.11 -4.36
CA MET A 148 2.86 21.12 -3.91
C MET A 148 3.13 20.70 -2.45
N GLU A 149 4.38 20.36 -2.12
CA GLU A 149 4.76 19.99 -0.75
C GLU A 149 4.53 21.13 0.27
N ASP A 150 4.79 22.39 -0.10
CA ASP A 150 4.41 23.56 0.72
C ASP A 150 2.89 23.60 0.95
N LEU A 151 2.09 23.52 -0.12
CA LEU A 151 0.63 23.59 -0.02
C LEU A 151 0.08 22.45 0.87
N LEU A 152 0.58 21.23 0.69
CA LEU A 152 0.18 20.06 1.48
C LEU A 152 0.47 20.24 2.97
N LYS A 153 1.64 20.79 3.33
CA LYS A 153 2.01 21.08 4.72
C LYS A 153 1.24 22.26 5.29
N ARG A 154 1.24 23.40 4.58
CA ARG A 154 0.57 24.65 4.97
C ARG A 154 -0.94 24.49 5.16
N ARG A 155 -1.58 23.56 4.44
CA ARG A 155 -3.00 23.22 4.58
C ARG A 155 -3.26 21.93 5.37
N PHE A 156 -2.22 21.34 5.93
CA PHE A 156 -2.22 20.14 6.77
C PHE A 156 -3.02 18.98 6.15
N PHE A 157 -2.61 18.57 4.95
CA PHE A 157 -2.98 17.27 4.39
C PHE A 157 -2.23 16.16 5.12
N TYR A 158 -0.90 16.27 5.19
CA TYR A 158 -0.04 15.47 6.06
C TYR A 158 1.21 16.26 6.43
N ASP A 159 1.84 15.89 7.54
CA ASP A 159 3.17 16.37 7.93
C ASP A 159 3.96 15.26 8.63
N GLN A 160 5.24 15.49 8.90
CA GLN A 160 6.12 14.49 9.53
C GLN A 160 5.66 14.17 10.97
N SER A 161 5.48 12.89 11.30
CA SER A 161 5.08 12.49 12.66
C SER A 161 6.10 12.95 13.69
N PHE A 162 5.61 13.47 14.80
CA PHE A 162 6.41 14.00 15.92
C PHE A 162 7.33 15.18 15.54
N ALA A 163 6.96 16.01 14.55
CA ALA A 163 7.78 17.13 14.06
C ALA A 163 8.37 18.05 15.16
N ILE A 164 7.60 18.36 16.22
CA ILE A 164 8.07 19.20 17.35
C ILE A 164 9.16 18.54 18.22
N TYR A 165 9.37 17.23 18.09
CA TYR A 165 10.45 16.45 18.70
C TYR A 165 11.61 16.18 17.73
N GLY A 166 11.64 16.84 16.56
CA GLY A 166 12.62 16.62 15.49
C GLY A 166 12.12 15.72 14.36
N GLY A 167 10.99 15.03 14.57
CA GLY A 167 10.34 14.18 13.58
C GLY A 167 11.01 12.82 13.34
N ILE A 168 10.23 11.82 12.91
CA ILE A 168 10.75 10.49 12.53
C ILE A 168 10.62 10.30 11.01
N THR A 169 11.73 9.95 10.35
CA THR A 169 11.74 9.76 8.90
C THR A 169 10.93 8.51 8.50
N GLY A 170 10.04 8.66 7.51
CA GLY A 170 9.14 7.59 7.07
C GLY A 170 7.90 7.41 7.96
N GLN A 171 7.60 8.33 8.88
CA GLN A 171 6.33 8.39 9.60
C GLN A 171 5.65 9.74 9.31
N TYR A 172 4.34 9.70 9.02
CA TYR A 172 3.57 10.88 8.65
C TYR A 172 2.19 10.88 9.31
N ASP A 173 1.84 12.02 9.90
CA ASP A 173 0.53 12.28 10.50
C ASP A 173 -0.38 12.91 9.45
N PHE A 174 -1.55 12.34 9.21
CA PHE A 174 -2.56 12.93 8.32
C PHE A 174 -3.37 13.98 9.07
N GLY A 175 -3.32 15.22 8.57
CA GLY A 175 -4.16 16.31 9.07
C GLY A 175 -5.60 16.21 8.55
N PRO A 176 -6.48 17.18 8.89
CA PRO A 176 -7.91 17.07 8.63
C PRO A 176 -8.28 16.80 7.17
N MET A 177 -7.55 17.40 6.21
CA MET A 177 -7.83 17.22 4.78
C MET A 177 -7.30 15.88 4.25
N GLY A 178 -6.16 15.41 4.73
CA GLY A 178 -5.62 14.10 4.37
C GLY A 178 -6.43 12.94 4.94
N CYS A 179 -6.88 13.07 6.20
CA CYS A 179 -7.81 12.12 6.81
C CYS A 179 -9.13 12.01 6.03
N ALA A 180 -9.73 13.14 5.65
CA ALA A 180 -10.95 13.16 4.85
C ALA A 180 -10.74 12.58 3.44
N LEU A 181 -9.64 12.93 2.75
CA LEU A 181 -9.29 12.36 1.44
C LEU A 181 -9.11 10.84 1.52
N LYS A 182 -8.30 10.35 2.47
CA LYS A 182 -8.06 8.93 2.72
C LYS A 182 -9.35 8.18 3.06
N SER A 183 -10.22 8.76 3.89
CA SER A 183 -11.52 8.19 4.24
C SER A 183 -12.44 8.09 3.02
N ASN A 184 -12.49 9.10 2.16
CA ASN A 184 -13.28 9.06 0.93
C ASN A 184 -12.75 8.01 -0.06
N ILE A 185 -11.42 7.93 -0.25
CA ILE A 185 -10.78 6.90 -1.10
C ILE A 185 -11.12 5.49 -0.61
N LEU A 186 -10.98 5.24 0.70
CA LEU A 186 -11.32 3.93 1.30
C LEU A 186 -12.82 3.61 1.24
N SER A 187 -13.69 4.61 1.38
CA SER A 187 -15.14 4.42 1.26
C SER A 187 -15.55 4.08 -0.17
N LEU A 188 -14.96 4.76 -1.15
CA LEU A 188 -15.17 4.45 -2.57
C LEU A 188 -14.55 3.09 -2.94
N TRP A 189 -13.40 2.73 -2.39
CA TRP A 189 -12.80 1.39 -2.57
C TRP A 189 -13.74 0.28 -2.06
N ARG A 190 -14.33 0.45 -0.87
CA ARG A 190 -15.35 -0.49 -0.36
C ARG A 190 -16.56 -0.60 -1.28
N GLN A 191 -17.03 0.50 -1.87
CA GLN A 191 -18.12 0.47 -2.86
C GLN A 191 -17.69 -0.27 -4.13
N PHE A 192 -16.46 -0.04 -4.60
CA PHE A 192 -15.95 -0.54 -5.87
C PHE A 192 -15.58 -2.03 -5.85
N PHE A 193 -15.12 -2.55 -4.72
CA PHE A 193 -14.68 -3.94 -4.56
C PHE A 193 -15.55 -4.70 -3.55
N SER A 194 -15.58 -4.29 -2.29
CA SER A 194 -16.24 -5.05 -1.22
C SER A 194 -17.75 -5.21 -1.43
N LEU A 195 -18.45 -4.13 -1.80
CA LEU A 195 -19.89 -4.13 -2.04
C LEU A 195 -20.25 -4.79 -3.39
N GLU A 196 -19.53 -4.45 -4.45
CA GLU A 196 -19.79 -4.97 -5.80
C GLU A 196 -19.57 -6.49 -5.88
N GLU A 197 -18.49 -7.03 -5.29
CA GLU A 197 -18.19 -8.47 -5.28
C GLU A 197 -18.73 -9.21 -4.05
N GLN A 198 -19.48 -8.53 -3.17
CA GLN A 198 -19.99 -9.11 -1.91
C GLN A 198 -18.87 -9.76 -1.06
N MET A 199 -17.71 -9.10 -0.99
CA MET A 199 -16.53 -9.61 -0.30
C MET A 199 -16.73 -9.67 1.21
N LEU A 200 -16.10 -10.65 1.84
CA LEU A 200 -16.06 -10.76 3.29
C LEU A 200 -15.01 -9.78 3.84
N GLU A 201 -15.41 -8.60 4.32
CA GLU A 201 -14.47 -7.67 4.97
C GLU A 201 -14.11 -8.18 6.40
N VAL A 202 -12.82 -8.28 6.71
CA VAL A 202 -12.30 -8.68 8.03
C VAL A 202 -11.33 -7.64 8.60
N ASP A 203 -11.23 -7.60 9.92
CA ASP A 203 -10.20 -6.84 10.65
C ASP A 203 -9.41 -7.78 11.58
N CYS A 204 -8.20 -8.13 11.14
CA CYS A 204 -7.27 -8.98 11.90
C CYS A 204 -6.27 -8.14 12.70
N SER A 205 -5.66 -8.72 13.74
CA SER A 205 -4.67 -8.02 14.57
C SER A 205 -3.41 -7.59 13.78
N ILE A 206 -2.80 -6.49 14.21
CA ILE A 206 -1.49 -6.03 13.72
C ILE A 206 -0.34 -6.82 14.35
N LEU A 207 -0.48 -7.18 15.63
CA LEU A 207 0.48 -8.02 16.34
C LEU A 207 0.36 -9.46 15.83
N THR A 208 1.47 -9.98 15.32
CA THR A 208 1.57 -11.31 14.71
C THR A 208 2.67 -12.12 15.39
N PRO A 209 2.38 -13.32 15.94
CA PRO A 209 3.39 -14.20 16.51
C PRO A 209 4.41 -14.66 15.46
N GLU A 210 5.68 -14.80 15.86
CA GLU A 210 6.77 -15.23 14.98
C GLU A 210 6.46 -16.51 14.16
N PRO A 211 5.84 -17.58 14.68
CA PRO A 211 5.55 -18.79 13.91
C PRO A 211 4.71 -18.57 12.64
N VAL A 212 3.81 -17.57 12.64
CA VAL A 212 2.98 -17.25 11.47
C VAL A 212 3.82 -16.64 10.34
N LEU A 213 4.73 -15.73 10.68
CA LEU A 213 5.64 -15.08 9.73
C LEU A 213 6.82 -15.97 9.35
N LYS A 214 7.14 -16.98 10.16
CA LYS A 214 8.07 -18.05 9.82
C LYS A 214 7.45 -19.02 8.80
N ALA A 215 6.18 -19.41 8.99
CA ALA A 215 5.44 -20.26 8.04
C ALA A 215 5.29 -19.61 6.67
N SER A 216 4.94 -18.32 6.59
CA SER A 216 4.86 -17.59 5.31
C SER A 216 6.23 -17.18 4.72
N GLY A 217 7.35 -17.59 5.34
CA GLY A 217 8.71 -17.33 4.85
C GLY A 217 9.22 -15.90 5.05
N HIS A 218 8.43 -15.00 5.65
CA HIS A 218 8.82 -13.61 5.91
C HIS A 218 10.06 -13.51 6.80
N VAL A 219 10.11 -14.28 7.89
CA VAL A 219 11.24 -14.25 8.86
C VAL A 219 12.60 -14.52 8.20
N ASP A 220 12.63 -15.36 7.17
CA ASP A 220 13.86 -15.79 6.51
C ASP A 220 14.24 -14.94 5.29
N ARG A 221 13.34 -14.06 4.82
CA ARG A 221 13.51 -13.30 3.57
C ARG A 221 13.41 -11.79 3.73
N PHE A 222 12.83 -11.28 4.83
CA PHE A 222 12.74 -9.85 5.12
C PHE A 222 13.99 -9.35 5.87
N ALA A 223 15.17 -9.61 5.32
CA ALA A 223 16.45 -9.09 5.82
C ALA A 223 17.20 -8.36 4.70
N ASP A 224 17.57 -7.12 4.96
CA ASP A 224 18.42 -6.30 4.09
C ASP A 224 19.82 -6.15 4.69
N LEU A 225 20.83 -5.96 3.86
CA LEU A 225 22.15 -5.53 4.32
C LEU A 225 22.18 -4.01 4.54
N MET A 226 22.69 -3.58 5.69
CA MET A 226 22.90 -2.16 6.00
C MET A 226 24.28 -1.89 6.62
N VAL A 227 24.70 -0.63 6.50
CA VAL A 227 25.90 -0.07 7.13
C VAL A 227 25.56 1.23 7.84
N LYS A 228 26.39 1.63 8.80
CA LYS A 228 26.22 2.88 9.56
C LYS A 228 27.42 3.79 9.42
N ASP A 229 27.20 5.10 9.43
CA ASP A 229 28.24 6.09 9.69
C ASP A 229 28.83 5.87 11.10
N VAL A 230 30.15 5.76 11.20
CA VAL A 230 30.84 5.43 12.47
C VAL A 230 30.70 6.54 13.52
N GLU A 231 30.55 7.81 13.13
CA GLU A 231 30.43 8.92 14.07
C GLU A 231 28.97 9.30 14.33
N THR A 232 28.13 9.38 13.28
CA THR A 232 26.74 9.85 13.41
C THR A 232 25.73 8.73 13.66
N GLY A 233 26.09 7.47 13.36
CA GLY A 233 25.20 6.32 13.45
C GLY A 233 24.11 6.28 12.36
N GLU A 234 24.11 7.19 11.39
CA GLU A 234 23.11 7.20 10.31
C GLU A 234 23.21 5.90 9.50
N CYS A 235 22.06 5.26 9.29
CA CYS A 235 21.96 3.95 8.63
C CYS A 235 21.66 4.09 7.13
N PHE A 236 22.40 3.35 6.31
CA PHE A 236 22.23 3.29 4.87
C PHE A 236 21.99 1.85 4.43
N ARG A 237 21.02 1.64 3.52
CA ARG A 237 20.81 0.36 2.84
C ARG A 237 22.03 0.14 1.93
N LEU A 238 22.71 -0.99 2.09
CA LEU A 238 24.05 -1.19 1.54
C LEU A 238 24.05 -1.21 0.01
N ASP A 239 23.07 -1.90 -0.55
CA ASP A 239 22.82 -1.98 -1.99
C ASP A 239 22.67 -0.57 -2.63
N HIS A 240 21.81 0.25 -2.06
CA HIS A 240 21.55 1.62 -2.52
C HIS A 240 22.78 2.51 -2.33
N LEU A 241 23.54 2.32 -1.25
CA LEU A 241 24.73 3.14 -0.98
C LEU A 241 25.82 2.86 -2.02
N ILE A 242 26.16 1.59 -2.24
CA ILE A 242 27.16 1.20 -3.24
C ILE A 242 26.69 1.65 -4.63
N LYS A 243 25.43 1.39 -4.99
CA LYS A 243 24.87 1.80 -6.28
C LYS A 243 25.00 3.30 -6.54
N ASN A 244 24.62 4.14 -5.58
CA ASN A 244 24.74 5.60 -5.72
C ASN A 244 26.19 6.08 -5.76
N ALA A 245 27.11 5.42 -5.04
CA ALA A 245 28.54 5.75 -5.08
C ALA A 245 29.16 5.41 -6.45
N LEU A 246 28.87 4.22 -6.99
CA LEU A 246 29.34 3.77 -8.29
C LEU A 246 28.71 4.54 -9.45
N GLU A 247 27.39 4.83 -9.42
CA GLU A 247 26.73 5.71 -10.39
C GLU A 247 27.32 7.14 -10.39
N LYS A 248 27.87 7.61 -9.26
CA LYS A 248 28.55 8.92 -9.16
C LYS A 248 29.97 8.86 -9.71
N LEU A 249 30.71 7.77 -9.43
CA LEU A 249 32.05 7.53 -9.97
C LEU A 249 32.03 7.35 -11.49
N SER A 250 31.07 6.61 -12.05
CA SER A 250 30.98 6.42 -13.51
C SER A 250 30.66 7.71 -14.27
N LYS A 251 29.92 8.62 -13.63
CA LYS A 251 29.58 9.97 -14.15
C LYS A 251 30.70 11.01 -13.96
N ASP A 252 31.79 10.69 -13.27
CA ASP A 252 32.92 11.60 -13.15
C ASP A 252 33.65 11.77 -14.50
N LYS A 253 34.12 12.98 -14.79
CA LYS A 253 34.90 13.30 -15.99
C LYS A 253 36.31 12.71 -15.93
N ASN A 254 36.83 12.47 -14.72
CA ASN A 254 38.20 12.00 -14.50
C ASN A 254 38.32 10.47 -14.38
N ALA A 255 37.22 9.72 -14.34
CA ALA A 255 37.27 8.25 -14.28
C ALA A 255 37.66 7.65 -15.65
N THR A 256 38.58 6.68 -15.65
CA THR A 256 38.99 5.97 -16.88
C THR A 256 37.88 5.06 -17.40
N CYS A 257 37.92 4.72 -18.68
CA CYS A 257 36.93 3.83 -19.30
C CYS A 257 36.87 2.46 -18.61
N GLU A 258 37.99 1.92 -18.11
CA GLU A 258 37.99 0.67 -17.35
C GLU A 258 37.21 0.81 -16.03
N ILE A 259 37.46 1.87 -15.26
CA ILE A 259 36.75 2.12 -13.98
C ILE A 259 35.25 2.32 -14.23
N LYS A 260 34.86 2.99 -15.32
CA LYS A 260 33.44 3.16 -15.68
C LYS A 260 32.77 1.83 -15.98
N SER A 261 33.38 1.02 -16.84
CA SER A 261 32.88 -0.32 -17.17
C SER A 261 32.81 -1.21 -15.92
N GLU A 262 33.81 -1.15 -15.04
CA GLU A 262 33.84 -1.94 -13.81
C GLU A 262 32.78 -1.50 -12.80
N CYS A 263 32.57 -0.19 -12.61
CA CYS A 263 31.51 0.35 -11.77
C CYS A 263 30.12 -0.07 -12.28
N GLU A 264 29.89 -0.02 -13.59
CA GLU A 264 28.65 -0.46 -14.22
C GLU A 264 28.43 -1.96 -14.03
N ASP A 265 29.47 -2.79 -14.26
CA ASP A 265 29.47 -4.23 -14.01
C ASP A 265 29.14 -4.63 -12.56
N ILE A 266 29.59 -3.82 -11.59
CA ILE A 266 29.31 -4.06 -10.16
C ILE A 266 27.90 -3.60 -9.78
N VAL A 267 27.44 -2.45 -10.28
CA VAL A 267 26.03 -1.99 -10.12
C VAL A 267 25.05 -3.01 -10.66
N VAL A 268 25.43 -3.74 -11.71
CA VAL A 268 24.70 -4.89 -12.25
C VAL A 268 24.69 -6.06 -11.27
N LYS A 269 25.85 -6.54 -10.80
CA LYS A 269 25.93 -7.76 -9.97
C LYS A 269 25.32 -7.59 -8.57
N LEU A 270 25.04 -6.35 -8.17
CA LEU A 270 24.70 -5.93 -6.82
C LEU A 270 23.51 -6.65 -6.17
N ASP A 271 22.40 -6.85 -6.89
CA ASP A 271 21.19 -7.53 -6.38
C ASP A 271 21.46 -9.00 -5.98
N GLY A 272 22.57 -9.60 -6.46
CA GLY A 272 22.96 -10.98 -6.18
C GLY A 272 24.17 -11.15 -5.27
N MET A 273 24.77 -10.05 -4.79
CA MET A 273 25.98 -10.09 -3.99
C MET A 273 25.71 -10.46 -2.53
N ASN A 274 26.59 -11.26 -1.95
CA ASN A 274 26.55 -11.60 -0.53
C ASN A 274 27.22 -10.51 0.34
N LYS A 275 27.09 -10.66 1.66
CA LYS A 275 27.62 -9.71 2.65
C LYS A 275 29.12 -9.41 2.48
N ALA A 276 29.94 -10.43 2.19
CA ALA A 276 31.39 -10.27 2.07
C ALA A 276 31.77 -9.54 0.77
N GLU A 277 31.13 -9.90 -0.35
CA GLU A 277 31.34 -9.24 -1.65
C GLU A 277 31.00 -7.74 -1.60
N MET A 278 29.89 -7.38 -0.93
CA MET A 278 29.54 -5.97 -0.73
C MET A 278 30.52 -5.23 0.19
N ALA A 279 31.09 -5.90 1.20
CA ALA A 279 32.12 -5.32 2.07
C ALA A 279 33.44 -5.07 1.31
N GLU A 280 33.87 -5.99 0.45
CA GLU A 280 35.02 -5.81 -0.43
C GLU A 280 34.86 -4.59 -1.34
N ILE A 281 33.65 -4.35 -1.86
CA ILE A 281 33.36 -3.18 -2.72
C ILE A 281 33.44 -1.86 -1.94
N ILE A 282 32.94 -1.80 -0.70
CA ILE A 282 33.14 -0.62 0.17
C ILE A 282 34.64 -0.30 0.28
N ASN A 283 35.44 -1.32 0.63
CA ASN A 283 36.86 -1.16 0.86
C ASN A 283 37.62 -0.78 -0.42
N LYS A 284 37.29 -1.42 -1.55
CA LYS A 284 37.93 -1.19 -2.85
C LYS A 284 37.75 0.24 -3.38
N TYR A 285 36.53 0.78 -3.30
CA TYR A 285 36.25 2.15 -3.76
C TYR A 285 36.26 3.19 -2.64
N ASN A 286 36.67 2.81 -1.43
CA ASN A 286 36.68 3.66 -0.23
C ASN A 286 35.34 4.40 -0.04
N ILE A 287 34.24 3.64 -0.08
CA ILE A 287 32.88 4.19 -0.05
C ILE A 287 32.61 4.72 1.35
N LYS A 288 32.26 6.00 1.44
CA LYS A 288 32.03 6.73 2.70
C LYS A 288 30.59 7.19 2.82
N SER A 289 30.20 7.61 4.03
CA SER A 289 28.90 8.23 4.30
C SER A 289 28.66 9.41 3.34
N PRO A 290 27.55 9.42 2.58
CA PRO A 290 27.32 10.40 1.51
C PRO A 290 26.94 11.80 2.02
N LEU A 291 26.77 11.96 3.34
CA LEU A 291 26.34 13.20 3.99
C LEU A 291 27.45 13.86 4.80
N THR A 292 28.33 13.08 5.41
CA THR A 292 29.44 13.55 6.27
C THR A 292 30.81 13.34 5.62
N GLY A 293 30.98 12.31 4.80
CA GLY A 293 32.28 11.82 4.34
C GLY A 293 32.98 10.89 5.32
N ASN A 294 32.29 10.43 6.37
CA ASN A 294 32.83 9.55 7.40
C ASN A 294 32.93 8.09 6.96
N ASP A 295 33.77 7.33 7.67
CA ASP A 295 33.88 5.88 7.50
C ASP A 295 32.60 5.15 7.92
N LEU A 296 32.43 3.93 7.39
CA LEU A 296 31.25 3.10 7.58
C LEU A 296 31.57 1.86 8.41
N THR A 297 30.59 1.37 9.17
CA THR A 297 30.68 0.08 9.85
C THR A 297 30.63 -1.07 8.86
N GLU A 298 31.14 -2.23 9.28
CA GLU A 298 30.91 -3.51 8.61
C GLU A 298 29.42 -3.73 8.27
N PRO A 299 29.10 -4.30 7.08
CA PRO A 299 27.76 -4.74 6.73
C PRO A 299 27.11 -5.65 7.77
N ILE A 300 25.84 -5.37 8.10
CA ILE A 300 25.02 -6.23 8.96
C ILE A 300 23.66 -6.48 8.35
N GLU A 301 23.13 -7.68 8.56
CA GLU A 301 21.74 -8.01 8.23
C GLU A 301 20.79 -7.29 9.18
N PHE A 302 19.72 -6.75 8.61
CA PHE A 302 18.74 -5.95 9.30
C PHE A 302 17.32 -6.40 8.90
N ASN A 303 16.57 -6.87 9.90
CA ASN A 303 15.22 -7.35 9.67
C ASN A 303 14.25 -6.17 9.41
N LEU A 304 13.55 -6.24 8.28
CA LEU A 304 12.60 -5.23 7.82
C LEU A 304 11.23 -5.33 8.52
N MET A 305 11.03 -6.24 9.47
CA MET A 305 9.83 -6.32 10.31
C MET A 305 10.10 -5.70 11.68
N PHE A 306 9.14 -4.94 12.21
CA PHE A 306 9.23 -4.40 13.56
C PHE A 306 8.99 -5.51 14.58
N ALA A 307 10.05 -6.04 15.18
CA ALA A 307 9.99 -7.03 16.25
C ALA A 307 9.43 -6.43 17.55
N THR A 308 8.71 -7.24 18.32
CA THR A 308 8.14 -6.91 19.62
C THR A 308 7.99 -8.16 20.50
N GLN A 309 7.61 -7.98 21.76
CA GLN A 309 7.34 -9.06 22.70
C GLN A 309 5.86 -9.06 23.09
N ILE A 310 5.21 -10.21 22.96
CA ILE A 310 3.79 -10.39 23.29
C ILE A 310 3.69 -10.93 24.72
N GLY A 311 3.12 -10.11 25.60
CA GLY A 311 2.94 -10.43 27.02
C GLY A 311 4.17 -10.10 27.89
N PRO A 312 3.98 -9.99 29.23
CA PRO A 312 4.99 -9.44 30.14
C PRO A 312 6.18 -10.37 30.41
N THR A 313 6.11 -11.64 29.98
CA THR A 313 7.19 -12.62 30.18
C THR A 313 8.26 -12.59 29.10
N GLY A 314 8.04 -11.88 27.99
CA GLY A 314 8.94 -11.85 26.83
C GLY A 314 9.05 -13.16 26.04
N LEU A 315 8.37 -14.23 26.47
CA LEU A 315 8.49 -15.58 25.89
C LEU A 315 7.90 -15.71 24.48
N VAL A 316 6.88 -14.91 24.15
CA VAL A 316 6.25 -14.94 22.83
C VAL A 316 6.82 -13.79 21.99
N LYS A 317 7.80 -14.11 21.15
CA LYS A 317 8.30 -13.18 20.13
C LYS A 317 7.22 -12.94 19.08
N GLY A 318 7.03 -11.67 18.74
CA GLY A 318 6.08 -11.25 17.71
C GLY A 318 6.64 -10.12 16.87
N PHE A 319 5.87 -9.72 15.88
CA PHE A 319 6.18 -8.61 14.99
C PHE A 319 4.91 -7.78 14.74
N LEU A 320 5.08 -6.55 14.27
CA LEU A 320 4.03 -5.85 13.53
C LEU A 320 3.99 -6.42 12.11
N ARG A 321 2.80 -6.74 11.61
CA ARG A 321 2.62 -7.38 10.30
C ARG A 321 3.19 -6.53 9.12
N PRO A 322 3.88 -7.15 8.15
CA PRO A 322 4.41 -6.45 6.96
C PRO A 322 3.40 -6.32 5.80
N GLU A 323 2.29 -7.07 5.88
CA GLU A 323 1.12 -7.15 4.99
C GLU A 323 -0.11 -7.54 5.82
N THR A 324 -1.32 -7.42 5.27
CA THR A 324 -2.59 -7.81 5.94
C THR A 324 -3.06 -9.21 5.55
N ALA A 325 -2.73 -9.69 4.34
CA ALA A 325 -3.05 -11.00 3.76
C ALA A 325 -2.97 -12.19 4.74
N GLN A 326 -1.90 -12.25 5.55
CA GLN A 326 -1.71 -13.34 6.53
C GLN A 326 -2.84 -13.48 7.55
N GLY A 327 -3.55 -12.39 7.89
CA GLY A 327 -4.74 -12.43 8.75
C GLY A 327 -5.92 -13.16 8.10
N ILE A 328 -6.04 -13.07 6.78
CA ILE A 328 -7.07 -13.75 6.00
C ILE A 328 -6.75 -15.25 5.89
N PHE A 329 -5.51 -15.62 5.55
CA PHE A 329 -5.10 -17.03 5.39
C PHE A 329 -5.30 -17.85 6.67
N VAL A 330 -4.92 -17.34 7.85
CA VAL A 330 -5.12 -18.07 9.12
C VAL A 330 -6.60 -18.21 9.51
N ASN A 331 -7.48 -17.39 8.94
CA ASN A 331 -8.93 -17.46 9.15
C ASN A 331 -9.68 -18.20 8.01
N PHE A 332 -8.98 -18.68 6.98
CA PHE A 332 -9.56 -19.26 5.75
C PHE A 332 -10.70 -20.24 6.03
N LYS A 333 -10.53 -21.17 6.99
CA LYS A 333 -11.57 -22.17 7.31
C LYS A 333 -12.90 -21.54 7.76
N ARG A 334 -12.87 -20.45 8.54
CA ARG A 334 -14.07 -19.75 9.01
C ARG A 334 -14.72 -18.93 7.89
N LEU A 335 -13.91 -18.38 7.01
CA LEU A 335 -14.37 -17.58 5.86
C LEU A 335 -15.03 -18.49 4.80
N LEU A 336 -14.42 -19.65 4.54
CA LEU A 336 -15.01 -20.70 3.72
C LEU A 336 -16.32 -21.24 4.33
N GLU A 337 -16.38 -21.46 5.66
CA GLU A 337 -17.60 -21.86 6.37
C GLU A 337 -18.71 -20.80 6.25
N PHE A 338 -18.38 -19.51 6.38
CA PHE A 338 -19.30 -18.40 6.14
C PHE A 338 -19.84 -18.40 4.69
N ASN A 339 -18.98 -18.70 3.70
CA ASN A 339 -19.38 -18.92 2.31
C ASN A 339 -19.93 -20.33 2.02
N GLN A 340 -20.43 -21.04 3.03
CA GLN A 340 -21.11 -22.34 2.91
C GLN A 340 -20.26 -23.44 2.23
N GLY A 341 -18.93 -23.38 2.37
CA GLY A 341 -18.00 -24.34 1.76
C GLY A 341 -17.72 -24.13 0.27
N LYS A 342 -18.23 -23.06 -0.36
CA LYS A 342 -18.17 -22.87 -1.81
C LYS A 342 -17.00 -22.00 -2.25
N LEU A 343 -16.49 -22.29 -3.45
CA LEU A 343 -15.58 -21.45 -4.23
C LEU A 343 -16.30 -20.96 -5.50
N PRO A 344 -15.89 -19.82 -6.10
CA PRO A 344 -14.94 -18.86 -5.53
C PRO A 344 -15.55 -18.00 -4.41
N PHE A 345 -14.70 -17.33 -3.63
CA PHE A 345 -15.09 -16.22 -2.77
C PHE A 345 -13.93 -15.25 -2.55
N ALA A 346 -14.24 -13.99 -2.28
CA ALA A 346 -13.24 -12.96 -2.01
C ALA A 346 -13.37 -12.45 -0.57
N VAL A 347 -12.22 -12.17 0.04
CA VAL A 347 -12.09 -11.62 1.40
C VAL A 347 -11.30 -10.33 1.28
N ALA A 348 -11.74 -9.28 1.95
CA ALA A 348 -11.06 -7.98 1.94
C ALA A 348 -10.54 -7.64 3.35
N GLN A 349 -9.38 -6.99 3.43
CA GLN A 349 -8.92 -6.39 4.68
C GLN A 349 -8.34 -4.99 4.42
N ILE A 350 -8.75 -4.02 5.23
CA ILE A 350 -8.23 -2.65 5.20
C ILE A 350 -7.58 -2.36 6.55
N GLY A 351 -6.29 -2.02 6.56
CA GLY A 351 -5.60 -1.73 7.81
C GLY A 351 -4.14 -1.33 7.62
N ASN A 352 -3.46 -1.03 8.72
CA ASN A 352 -2.05 -0.65 8.67
C ASN A 352 -1.13 -1.87 8.59
N SER A 353 -0.03 -1.70 7.86
CA SER A 353 1.09 -2.63 7.72
C SER A 353 2.40 -1.88 7.93
N PHE A 354 3.43 -2.60 8.36
CA PHE A 354 4.64 -2.02 8.94
C PHE A 354 5.88 -2.62 8.31
N ARG A 355 6.74 -1.77 7.73
CA ARG A 355 8.02 -2.17 7.13
C ARG A 355 9.12 -1.28 7.68
N ASN A 356 10.08 -1.83 8.38
CA ASN A 356 11.17 -1.12 9.04
C ASN A 356 12.21 -0.65 8.00
N GLU A 357 11.80 0.24 7.12
CA GLU A 357 12.62 0.77 6.02
C GLU A 357 13.90 1.43 6.55
N ILE A 358 15.05 1.02 6.03
CA ILE A 358 16.37 1.46 6.51
C ILE A 358 16.56 2.97 6.27
N SER A 359 16.24 3.48 5.07
CA SER A 359 16.38 4.90 4.74
C SER A 359 15.22 5.41 3.86
N PRO A 360 14.03 5.69 4.45
CA PRO A 360 12.88 6.23 3.72
C PRO A 360 13.16 7.68 3.28
N ARG A 361 13.15 7.97 1.96
CA ARG A 361 13.55 9.28 1.40
C ARG A 361 12.58 9.91 0.38
N SER A 362 11.38 9.33 0.18
CA SER A 362 10.46 9.68 -0.92
C SER A 362 9.04 10.05 -0.44
N GLY A 363 8.91 10.80 0.65
CA GLY A 363 7.61 11.20 1.18
C GLY A 363 6.73 9.99 1.52
N LEU A 364 5.46 10.02 1.08
CA LEU A 364 4.50 8.93 1.28
C LEU A 364 4.78 7.67 0.43
N ILE A 365 5.72 7.71 -0.52
CA ILE A 365 5.99 6.56 -1.41
C ILE A 365 6.68 5.41 -0.68
N ARG A 366 7.59 5.75 0.25
CA ARG A 366 8.38 4.78 1.03
C ARG A 366 8.39 5.21 2.50
N VAL A 367 7.50 4.58 3.27
CA VAL A 367 7.19 4.88 4.67
C VAL A 367 7.24 3.61 5.52
N ARG A 368 7.33 3.77 6.84
CA ARG A 368 7.47 2.67 7.80
C ARG A 368 6.15 2.11 8.30
N GLU A 369 5.10 2.93 8.28
CA GLU A 369 3.72 2.56 8.55
C GLU A 369 2.85 3.12 7.43
N PHE A 370 1.99 2.28 6.87
CA PHE A 370 1.05 2.68 5.82
C PHE A 370 -0.21 1.84 5.86
N THR A 371 -1.32 2.42 5.42
CA THR A 371 -2.57 1.69 5.24
C THR A 371 -2.55 0.97 3.89
N MET A 372 -2.87 -0.31 3.93
CA MET A 372 -3.13 -1.15 2.77
C MET A 372 -4.63 -1.47 2.72
N ALA A 373 -5.12 -1.74 1.53
CA ALA A 373 -6.37 -2.47 1.33
C ALA A 373 -6.01 -3.68 0.45
N GLU A 374 -6.25 -4.89 0.95
CA GLU A 374 -5.89 -6.14 0.25
C GLU A 374 -7.13 -7.01 0.07
N ILE A 375 -7.13 -7.78 -1.01
CA ILE A 375 -8.22 -8.70 -1.38
C ILE A 375 -7.60 -10.06 -1.63
N GLU A 376 -8.06 -11.10 -0.95
CA GLU A 376 -7.74 -12.49 -1.29
C GLU A 376 -8.93 -13.11 -2.01
N HIS A 377 -8.82 -13.32 -3.33
CA HIS A 377 -9.82 -14.03 -4.11
C HIS A 377 -9.46 -15.52 -4.19
N PHE A 378 -10.14 -16.35 -3.40
CA PHE A 378 -9.98 -17.81 -3.40
C PHE A 378 -10.79 -18.43 -4.53
N CYS A 379 -10.13 -19.09 -5.49
CA CYS A 379 -10.74 -19.78 -6.62
C CYS A 379 -10.24 -21.22 -6.78
N ASP A 380 -10.93 -22.02 -7.58
CA ASP A 380 -10.46 -23.37 -7.96
C ASP A 380 -9.27 -23.23 -8.92
N PRO A 381 -8.09 -23.83 -8.64
CA PRO A 381 -6.93 -23.73 -9.52
C PRO A 381 -7.20 -24.16 -10.97
N ASN A 382 -8.17 -25.07 -11.19
CA ASN A 382 -8.55 -25.59 -12.49
C ASN A 382 -9.66 -24.76 -13.18
N GLN A 383 -10.25 -23.78 -12.49
CA GLN A 383 -11.36 -22.95 -12.99
C GLN A 383 -11.15 -21.48 -12.60
N LYS A 384 -10.17 -20.84 -13.25
CA LYS A 384 -9.83 -19.41 -13.10
C LYS A 384 -10.57 -18.48 -14.06
N ASN A 385 -11.79 -18.86 -14.45
CA ASN A 385 -12.71 -18.00 -15.20
C ASN A 385 -13.49 -17.10 -14.22
N HIS A 386 -13.78 -15.85 -14.60
CA HIS A 386 -14.49 -14.91 -13.72
C HIS A 386 -15.90 -14.62 -14.27
N PRO A 387 -16.99 -14.87 -13.50
CA PRO A 387 -18.36 -14.70 -14.00
C PRO A 387 -18.72 -13.28 -14.47
N LYS A 388 -17.99 -12.27 -14.00
CA LYS A 388 -18.16 -10.85 -14.36
C LYS A 388 -17.15 -10.34 -15.39
N PHE A 389 -16.30 -11.19 -15.98
CA PHE A 389 -15.25 -10.75 -16.91
C PHE A 389 -15.80 -9.94 -18.10
N ASP A 390 -16.96 -10.35 -18.63
CA ASP A 390 -17.62 -9.71 -19.76
C ASP A 390 -18.02 -8.25 -19.49
N TYR A 391 -18.19 -7.84 -18.22
CA TYR A 391 -18.47 -6.43 -17.87
C TYR A 391 -17.25 -5.52 -17.97
N VAL A 392 -16.05 -6.08 -18.10
CA VAL A 392 -14.80 -5.32 -18.18
C VAL A 392 -13.95 -5.68 -19.40
N SER A 393 -14.39 -6.61 -20.24
CA SER A 393 -13.61 -7.18 -21.35
C SER A 393 -13.11 -6.13 -22.35
N GLU A 394 -13.93 -5.13 -22.66
CA GLU A 394 -13.60 -3.99 -23.54
C GLU A 394 -12.68 -2.93 -22.90
N THR A 395 -12.29 -3.08 -21.63
CA THR A 395 -11.43 -2.09 -20.94
C THR A 395 -10.07 -2.02 -21.63
N GLN A 396 -9.79 -0.88 -22.28
CA GLN A 396 -8.49 -0.55 -22.85
C GLN A 396 -7.49 -0.23 -21.73
N MET A 397 -6.33 -0.88 -21.77
CA MET A 397 -5.31 -0.79 -20.73
C MET A 397 -3.89 -0.73 -21.31
N THR A 398 -3.06 0.14 -20.74
CA THR A 398 -1.62 0.24 -21.06
C THR A 398 -0.86 -0.89 -20.37
N LEU A 399 -0.58 -1.97 -21.09
CA LEU A 399 0.11 -3.16 -20.57
C LEU A 399 1.60 -3.16 -20.95
N TYR A 400 2.49 -3.32 -19.96
CA TYR A 400 3.93 -3.45 -20.13
C TYR A 400 4.40 -4.88 -19.78
N SER A 401 4.29 -5.77 -20.76
CA SER A 401 4.59 -7.20 -20.60
C SER A 401 6.06 -7.48 -20.25
N ALA A 402 6.32 -8.64 -19.65
CA ALA A 402 7.68 -9.10 -19.36
C ALA A 402 8.52 -9.24 -20.65
N CYS A 403 7.89 -9.62 -21.77
CA CYS A 403 8.55 -9.65 -23.08
C CYS A 403 8.94 -8.25 -23.57
N ASN A 404 8.01 -7.29 -23.59
CA ASN A 404 8.33 -5.92 -24.02
C ASN A 404 9.45 -5.32 -23.15
N GLN A 405 9.43 -5.61 -21.84
CA GLN A 405 10.49 -5.23 -20.91
C GLN A 405 11.86 -5.84 -21.26
N MET A 406 11.92 -7.12 -21.65
CA MET A 406 13.16 -7.77 -22.13
C MET A 406 13.61 -7.24 -23.50
N ASP A 407 12.66 -6.88 -24.36
CA ASP A 407 12.91 -6.46 -25.75
C ASP A 407 13.20 -4.95 -25.90
N GLY A 408 13.11 -4.17 -24.83
CA GLY A 408 13.22 -2.70 -24.90
C GLY A 408 12.05 -2.03 -25.60
N ASN A 409 10.95 -2.74 -25.84
CA ASN A 409 9.74 -2.19 -26.42
C ASN A 409 8.96 -1.39 -25.37
N SER A 410 8.19 -0.40 -25.81
CA SER A 410 7.28 0.35 -24.95
C SER A 410 6.07 -0.50 -24.48
N ALA A 411 5.34 0.03 -23.49
CA ALA A 411 4.02 -0.48 -23.13
C ALA A 411 3.03 -0.32 -24.29
N LYS A 412 2.04 -1.22 -24.39
CA LYS A 412 1.05 -1.24 -25.48
C LYS A 412 -0.36 -1.09 -24.92
N GLN A 413 -1.20 -0.33 -25.60
CA GLN A 413 -2.65 -0.33 -25.35
C GLN A 413 -3.26 -1.63 -25.91
N VAL A 414 -3.97 -2.36 -25.06
CA VAL A 414 -4.64 -3.63 -25.40
C VAL A 414 -5.96 -3.69 -24.62
N THR A 415 -7.01 -4.32 -25.17
CA THR A 415 -8.18 -4.70 -24.37
C THR A 415 -7.79 -5.79 -23.37
N ILE A 416 -8.43 -5.84 -22.21
CA ILE A 416 -8.18 -6.95 -21.27
C ILE A 416 -8.67 -8.29 -21.85
N GLU A 417 -9.68 -8.28 -22.73
CA GLU A 417 -10.14 -9.47 -23.45
C GLU A 417 -9.06 -10.05 -24.38
N ASP A 418 -8.44 -9.23 -25.23
CA ASP A 418 -7.38 -9.67 -26.14
C ASP A 418 -6.12 -10.07 -25.37
N ALA A 419 -5.82 -9.40 -24.26
CA ALA A 419 -4.72 -9.76 -23.37
C ALA A 419 -4.91 -11.15 -22.72
N VAL A 420 -6.14 -11.52 -22.33
CA VAL A 420 -6.44 -12.87 -21.83
C VAL A 420 -6.48 -13.90 -22.97
N LYS A 421 -7.12 -13.59 -24.11
CA LYS A 421 -7.19 -14.50 -25.27
C LYS A 421 -5.82 -14.83 -25.87
N SER A 422 -4.88 -13.88 -25.87
CA SER A 422 -3.51 -14.09 -26.33
C SER A 422 -2.60 -14.79 -25.32
N GLY A 423 -3.08 -15.05 -24.09
CA GLY A 423 -2.29 -15.61 -23.00
C GLY A 423 -1.26 -14.63 -22.41
N LEU A 424 -1.36 -13.33 -22.71
CA LEU A 424 -0.53 -12.30 -22.09
C LEU A 424 -0.86 -12.13 -20.60
N VAL A 425 -2.15 -12.14 -20.26
CA VAL A 425 -2.65 -12.19 -18.88
C VAL A 425 -3.14 -13.61 -18.62
N ALA A 426 -2.63 -14.26 -17.57
CA ALA A 426 -2.74 -15.72 -17.40
C ALA A 426 -4.18 -16.28 -17.33
N ASN A 427 -5.16 -15.49 -16.85
CA ASN A 427 -6.55 -15.93 -16.71
C ASN A 427 -7.53 -14.76 -16.56
N GLN A 428 -8.84 -15.03 -16.73
CA GLN A 428 -9.91 -14.04 -16.60
C GLN A 428 -10.05 -13.48 -15.18
N THR A 429 -9.77 -14.23 -14.12
CA THR A 429 -9.85 -13.72 -12.74
C THR A 429 -8.80 -12.63 -12.49
N LEU A 430 -7.55 -12.87 -12.91
CA LEU A 430 -6.49 -11.87 -12.86
C LEU A 430 -6.83 -10.66 -13.74
N GLY A 431 -7.28 -10.89 -14.98
CA GLY A 431 -7.69 -9.81 -15.88
C GLY A 431 -8.87 -8.99 -15.34
N TYR A 432 -9.85 -9.64 -14.70
CA TYR A 432 -10.98 -8.95 -14.07
C TYR A 432 -10.51 -7.96 -13.02
N TYR A 433 -9.65 -8.40 -12.08
CA TYR A 433 -9.13 -7.51 -11.05
C TYR A 433 -8.23 -6.42 -11.62
N MET A 434 -7.37 -6.70 -12.60
CA MET A 434 -6.59 -5.67 -13.31
C MET A 434 -7.50 -4.57 -13.88
N ALA A 435 -8.56 -4.93 -14.59
CA ALA A 435 -9.49 -3.97 -15.18
C ALA A 435 -10.30 -3.20 -14.11
N ARG A 436 -10.72 -3.85 -13.01
CA ARG A 436 -11.37 -3.16 -11.87
C ARG A 436 -10.41 -2.21 -11.15
N ILE A 437 -9.14 -2.57 -10.96
CA ILE A 437 -8.09 -1.66 -10.45
C ILE A 437 -7.96 -0.44 -11.35
N HIS A 438 -7.87 -0.64 -12.67
CA HIS A 438 -7.77 0.44 -13.65
C HIS A 438 -8.96 1.40 -13.54
N GLN A 439 -10.19 0.88 -13.60
CA GLN A 439 -11.41 1.68 -13.47
C GLN A 439 -11.48 2.43 -12.13
N PHE A 440 -11.09 1.81 -11.02
CA PHE A 440 -11.04 2.47 -9.70
C PHE A 440 -10.05 3.63 -9.67
N LEU A 441 -8.82 3.42 -10.16
CA LEU A 441 -7.77 4.46 -10.18
C LEU A 441 -8.19 5.66 -11.03
N LEU A 442 -8.80 5.43 -12.20
CA LEU A 442 -9.37 6.52 -13.01
C LEU A 442 -10.53 7.24 -12.28
N THR A 443 -11.41 6.51 -11.61
CA THR A 443 -12.56 7.08 -10.88
C THR A 443 -12.14 7.98 -9.73
N ILE A 444 -11.07 7.65 -9.00
CA ILE A 444 -10.52 8.52 -7.94
C ILE A 444 -9.76 9.74 -8.51
N GLY A 445 -9.39 9.73 -9.79
CA GLY A 445 -8.75 10.86 -10.48
C GLY A 445 -7.26 10.67 -10.83
N ILE A 446 -6.76 9.43 -10.85
CA ILE A 446 -5.48 9.12 -11.54
C ILE A 446 -5.69 9.33 -13.04
N LYS A 447 -4.70 9.89 -13.71
CA LYS A 447 -4.76 10.20 -15.14
C LYS A 447 -4.39 8.96 -15.96
N SER A 448 -5.15 8.69 -17.02
CA SER A 448 -5.00 7.47 -17.84
C SER A 448 -3.65 7.40 -18.55
N GLU A 449 -3.12 8.56 -18.95
CA GLU A 449 -1.79 8.73 -19.53
C GLU A 449 -0.64 8.55 -18.51
N CYS A 450 -0.96 8.54 -17.20
CA CYS A 450 -0.02 8.32 -16.11
C CYS A 450 -0.24 6.98 -15.39
N LEU A 451 -0.92 6.02 -16.03
CA LEU A 451 -1.23 4.70 -15.47
C LEU A 451 -0.83 3.61 -16.47
N ARG A 452 0.00 2.67 -16.02
CA ARG A 452 0.34 1.44 -16.75
C ARG A 452 0.28 0.23 -15.84
N PHE A 453 0.09 -0.96 -16.42
CA PHE A 453 0.20 -2.22 -15.71
C PHE A 453 1.48 -2.94 -16.15
N ARG A 454 2.44 -3.11 -15.26
CA ARG A 454 3.73 -3.74 -15.54
C ARG A 454 3.74 -5.19 -15.04
N GLN A 455 4.01 -6.13 -15.94
CA GLN A 455 4.16 -7.54 -15.56
C GLN A 455 5.49 -7.76 -14.85
N HIS A 456 5.52 -8.62 -13.83
CA HIS A 456 6.78 -9.04 -13.21
C HIS A 456 7.58 -9.91 -14.18
N MET A 457 8.89 -9.70 -14.23
CA MET A 457 9.77 -10.65 -14.91
C MET A 457 9.95 -11.91 -14.04
N SER A 458 10.18 -13.07 -14.64
CA SER A 458 10.38 -14.38 -13.97
C SER A 458 11.36 -14.44 -12.77
N ASN A 459 12.24 -13.44 -12.61
CA ASN A 459 13.23 -13.29 -11.53
C ASN A 459 12.88 -12.19 -10.51
N GLU A 460 11.79 -11.45 -10.75
CA GLU A 460 11.20 -10.46 -9.84
C GLU A 460 9.94 -11.02 -9.19
N MET A 461 9.24 -11.89 -9.92
CA MET A 461 8.12 -12.69 -9.46
C MET A 461 8.45 -13.36 -8.11
N ALA A 462 7.61 -13.12 -7.11
CA ALA A 462 7.70 -13.82 -5.85
C ALA A 462 7.63 -15.34 -6.08
N HIS A 463 8.34 -16.12 -5.27
CA HIS A 463 8.53 -17.57 -5.44
C HIS A 463 7.23 -18.40 -5.39
N TYR A 464 6.10 -17.77 -5.08
CA TYR A 464 4.76 -18.35 -5.01
C TYR A 464 3.82 -17.91 -6.13
N ALA A 465 4.17 -16.87 -6.89
CA ALA A 465 3.29 -16.28 -7.89
C ALA A 465 3.43 -16.98 -9.26
N CYS A 466 2.31 -17.15 -9.97
CA CYS A 466 2.27 -17.68 -11.34
C CYS A 466 2.29 -16.58 -12.41
N ASP A 467 1.64 -15.44 -12.12
CA ASP A 467 1.65 -14.21 -12.92
C ASP A 467 1.43 -13.04 -11.95
N CYS A 468 1.97 -11.87 -12.24
CA CYS A 468 1.87 -10.70 -11.36
C CYS A 468 1.98 -9.41 -12.16
N TRP A 469 1.06 -8.47 -11.92
CA TRP A 469 0.95 -7.20 -12.62
C TRP A 469 0.81 -6.04 -11.63
N ASP A 470 1.76 -5.10 -11.69
CA ASP A 470 1.74 -3.89 -10.86
C ASP A 470 1.04 -2.77 -11.62
N ALA A 471 0.00 -2.16 -11.02
CA ALA A 471 -0.52 -0.88 -11.47
C ALA A 471 0.45 0.23 -11.02
N GLU A 472 1.23 0.73 -11.96
CA GLU A 472 2.22 1.79 -11.74
C GLU A 472 1.65 3.15 -12.14
N CYS A 473 1.75 4.11 -11.22
CA CYS A 473 1.41 5.51 -11.48
C CYS A 473 2.68 6.31 -11.77
N LEU A 474 2.65 7.17 -12.79
CA LEU A 474 3.74 8.11 -13.07
C LEU A 474 3.73 9.28 -12.07
N THR A 475 4.90 9.56 -11.50
CA THR A 475 5.17 10.55 -10.44
C THR A 475 6.49 11.28 -10.69
N SER A 476 6.84 12.32 -9.91
CA SER A 476 8.15 13.00 -9.99
C SER A 476 9.32 12.17 -9.45
N TYR A 477 9.04 10.93 -9.07
CA TYR A 477 10.01 9.89 -8.72
C TYR A 477 10.09 8.79 -9.79
N GLY A 478 9.42 8.95 -10.93
CA GLY A 478 9.28 7.95 -11.99
C GLY A 478 7.99 7.14 -11.86
N TRP A 479 7.97 5.96 -12.46
CA TRP A 479 6.87 4.99 -12.31
C TRP A 479 6.91 4.38 -10.90
N VAL A 480 5.79 4.44 -10.19
CA VAL A 480 5.64 3.95 -8.81
C VAL A 480 4.49 2.95 -8.74
N GLU A 481 4.83 1.70 -8.42
CA GLU A 481 3.89 0.64 -8.05
C GLU A 481 2.94 1.11 -6.96
N CYS A 482 1.65 1.19 -7.27
CA CYS A 482 0.60 1.68 -6.36
C CYS A 482 -0.41 0.58 -5.98
N VAL A 483 -0.58 -0.43 -6.84
CA VAL A 483 -1.36 -1.64 -6.57
C VAL A 483 -0.63 -2.84 -7.17
N GLY A 484 -0.29 -3.86 -6.37
CA GLY A 484 0.13 -5.16 -6.88
C GLY A 484 -1.09 -6.03 -7.20
N CYS A 485 -1.03 -6.84 -8.25
CA CYS A 485 -2.08 -7.80 -8.60
C CYS A 485 -1.44 -9.15 -8.96
N ALA A 486 -1.36 -10.05 -7.99
CA ALA A 486 -0.62 -11.32 -8.10
C ALA A 486 -1.54 -12.55 -8.11
N ASP A 487 -1.22 -13.57 -8.90
CA ASP A 487 -1.80 -14.91 -8.77
C ASP A 487 -0.86 -15.77 -7.91
N ARG A 488 -1.08 -15.82 -6.60
CA ARG A 488 -0.21 -16.46 -5.58
C ARG A 488 -0.32 -17.98 -5.53
N SER A 489 -1.03 -18.59 -6.49
CA SER A 489 -1.33 -20.02 -6.52
C SER A 489 -1.90 -20.51 -5.16
N ALA A 490 -1.48 -21.69 -4.69
CA ALA A 490 -1.93 -22.31 -3.45
C ALA A 490 -0.91 -22.19 -2.30
N TYR A 491 0.11 -21.32 -2.44
CA TYR A 491 1.30 -21.32 -1.58
C TYR A 491 1.00 -21.06 -0.10
N ASP A 492 0.35 -19.94 0.23
CA ASP A 492 0.15 -19.51 1.62
C ASP A 492 -0.66 -20.52 2.44
N LEU A 493 -1.76 -21.03 1.88
CA LEU A 493 -2.57 -22.08 2.51
C LEU A 493 -1.77 -23.38 2.70
N SER A 494 -0.93 -23.74 1.73
CA SER A 494 -0.06 -24.91 1.82
C SER A 494 1.01 -24.77 2.91
N GLN A 495 1.65 -23.59 3.03
CA GLN A 495 2.64 -23.33 4.08
C GLN A 495 2.01 -23.36 5.48
N HIS A 496 0.87 -22.68 5.68
CA HIS A 496 0.18 -22.69 6.97
C HIS A 496 -0.34 -24.08 7.34
N MET A 497 -0.84 -24.85 6.36
CA MET A 497 -1.23 -26.25 6.57
C MET A 497 -0.03 -27.13 6.95
N ALA A 498 1.12 -26.98 6.28
CA ALA A 498 2.35 -27.72 6.60
C ALA A 498 2.90 -27.36 8.00
N ALA A 499 2.86 -26.08 8.37
CA ALA A 499 3.37 -25.60 9.66
C ALA A 499 2.47 -25.95 10.86
N THR A 500 1.14 -26.04 10.66
CA THR A 500 0.17 -26.23 11.76
C THR A 500 -0.46 -27.62 11.81
N GLY A 501 -0.42 -28.39 10.72
CA GLY A 501 -1.20 -29.62 10.55
C GLY A 501 -2.71 -29.39 10.41
N VAL A 502 -3.19 -28.14 10.38
CA VAL A 502 -4.60 -27.80 10.20
C VAL A 502 -4.94 -27.81 8.71
N ARG A 503 -5.94 -28.61 8.33
CA ARG A 503 -6.41 -28.70 6.94
C ARG A 503 -7.07 -27.40 6.48
N LEU A 504 -6.48 -26.77 5.46
CA LEU A 504 -6.94 -25.53 4.82
C LEU A 504 -7.32 -25.80 3.36
N VAL A 505 -8.37 -26.59 3.17
CA VAL A 505 -8.88 -27.04 1.86
C VAL A 505 -10.37 -26.71 1.70
N ALA A 506 -10.83 -26.60 0.46
CA ALA A 506 -12.23 -26.61 0.10
C ALA A 506 -12.66 -27.99 -0.44
N GLU A 507 -13.95 -28.31 -0.34
CA GLU A 507 -14.51 -29.57 -0.85
C GLU A 507 -15.45 -29.28 -2.03
N LYS A 508 -15.14 -29.84 -3.20
CA LYS A 508 -15.96 -29.72 -4.42
C LYS A 508 -16.73 -31.02 -4.64
N ARG A 509 -18.06 -30.96 -4.64
CA ARG A 509 -18.89 -32.16 -4.90
C ARG A 509 -18.70 -32.61 -6.35
N LEU A 510 -18.34 -33.88 -6.52
CA LEU A 510 -18.17 -34.48 -7.84
C LEU A 510 -19.54 -34.71 -8.51
N PRO A 511 -19.68 -34.45 -9.84
CA PRO A 511 -20.94 -34.72 -10.57
C PRO A 511 -21.34 -36.19 -10.52
N THR A 512 -20.36 -37.09 -10.57
CA THR A 512 -20.50 -38.53 -10.39
C THR A 512 -19.48 -39.02 -9.36
N PRO A 513 -19.85 -39.89 -8.39
CA PRO A 513 -18.89 -40.40 -7.41
C PRO A 513 -17.77 -41.19 -8.10
N LYS A 514 -16.51 -40.85 -7.79
CA LYS A 514 -15.34 -41.59 -8.31
C LYS A 514 -15.04 -42.75 -7.35
N VAL A 515 -14.90 -43.97 -7.84
CA VAL A 515 -14.37 -45.10 -7.05
C VAL A 515 -12.86 -45.07 -7.17
N VAL A 516 -12.16 -44.81 -6.07
CA VAL A 516 -10.70 -44.72 -6.03
C VAL A 516 -10.15 -45.95 -5.28
N PRO A 517 -9.20 -46.71 -5.85
CA PRO A 517 -8.49 -47.74 -5.11
C PRO A 517 -7.55 -47.06 -4.10
N VAL A 518 -7.77 -47.33 -2.81
CA VAL A 518 -6.96 -46.84 -1.70
C VAL A 518 -6.16 -48.00 -1.15
N SER A 519 -4.84 -47.93 -1.30
CA SER A 519 -3.87 -48.81 -0.64
C SER A 519 -3.37 -48.12 0.63
N GLU A 520 -3.63 -48.69 1.79
CA GLU A 520 -3.16 -48.19 3.08
C GLU A 520 -2.21 -49.20 3.75
N ILE A 521 -1.12 -48.75 4.35
CA ILE A 521 -0.33 -49.59 5.27
C ILE A 521 -1.02 -49.56 6.64
N VAL A 522 -1.38 -50.74 7.14
CA VAL A 522 -1.97 -50.93 8.46
C VAL A 522 -0.89 -51.43 9.42
N PRO A 523 -0.29 -50.56 10.25
CA PRO A 523 0.71 -50.96 11.24
C PRO A 523 0.09 -51.68 12.43
N ASN A 524 0.63 -52.85 12.77
CA ASN A 524 0.27 -53.58 13.99
C ASN A 524 0.92 -52.90 15.21
N LYS A 525 0.18 -51.92 15.77
CA LYS A 525 0.65 -51.08 16.88
C LYS A 525 1.09 -51.86 18.12
N GLN A 526 0.54 -53.06 18.36
CA GLN A 526 0.94 -53.90 19.49
C GLN A 526 2.32 -54.55 19.24
N THR A 527 2.55 -55.08 18.05
CA THR A 527 3.82 -55.73 17.69
C THR A 527 4.94 -54.69 17.55
N LEU A 528 4.69 -53.58 16.84
CA LEU A 528 5.63 -52.46 16.72
C LEU A 528 5.99 -51.84 18.08
N GLY A 529 5.01 -51.66 18.98
CA GLY A 529 5.24 -51.16 20.32
C GLY A 529 6.09 -52.09 21.20
N LYS A 530 6.03 -53.41 20.98
CA LYS A 530 6.88 -54.40 21.67
C LYS A 530 8.32 -54.42 21.13
N LEU A 531 8.48 -54.40 19.81
CA LEU A 531 9.78 -54.43 19.12
C LEU A 531 10.56 -53.13 19.29
N PHE A 532 9.97 -52.00 18.91
CA PHE A 532 10.69 -50.72 18.76
C PHE A 532 10.45 -49.74 19.92
N ARG A 533 9.54 -50.04 20.85
CA ARG A 533 9.30 -49.30 22.10
C ARG A 533 9.18 -47.78 21.90
N LYS A 534 10.24 -47.02 22.19
CA LYS A 534 10.31 -45.55 22.07
C LYS A 534 10.21 -45.07 20.62
N ASP A 535 10.75 -45.85 19.68
CA ASP A 535 10.89 -45.50 18.26
C ASP A 535 9.65 -45.91 17.45
N ALA A 536 8.80 -46.77 18.02
CA ALA A 536 7.56 -47.26 17.40
C ALA A 536 6.62 -46.13 16.94
N LYS A 537 6.59 -45.00 17.65
CA LYS A 537 5.80 -43.83 17.24
C LYS A 537 6.38 -43.18 15.97
N ALA A 538 7.70 -42.95 15.92
CA ALA A 538 8.37 -42.37 14.76
C ALA A 538 8.22 -43.26 13.51
N ILE A 539 8.28 -44.58 13.68
CA ILE A 539 8.02 -45.57 12.62
C ILE A 539 6.58 -45.47 12.11
N ILE A 540 5.58 -45.41 13.00
CA ILE A 540 4.16 -45.26 12.60
C ILE A 540 3.93 -43.91 11.88
N ASP A 541 4.51 -42.82 12.40
CA ASP A 541 4.40 -41.48 11.83
C ASP A 541 5.14 -41.34 10.48
N ALA A 542 6.13 -42.21 10.20
CA ALA A 542 6.82 -42.32 8.91
C ALA A 542 6.05 -43.19 7.91
N LEU A 543 5.55 -44.35 8.32
CA LEU A 543 4.69 -45.22 7.49
C LEU A 543 3.43 -44.47 6.99
N ALA A 544 2.86 -43.60 7.83
CA ALA A 544 1.70 -42.77 7.49
C ALA A 544 1.99 -41.65 6.46
N LYS A 545 3.25 -41.42 6.08
CA LYS A 545 3.69 -40.40 5.10
C LYS A 545 4.10 -40.98 3.74
N LEU A 546 4.12 -42.30 3.60
CA LEU A 546 4.49 -42.97 2.35
C LEU A 546 3.46 -42.68 1.24
N THR A 547 3.94 -42.49 0.01
CA THR A 547 3.09 -42.23 -1.16
C THR A 547 2.43 -43.51 -1.66
N LEU A 548 1.45 -43.41 -2.57
CA LEU A 548 0.78 -44.59 -3.15
C LEU A 548 1.73 -45.52 -3.91
N ASP A 549 2.79 -44.97 -4.51
CA ASP A 549 3.80 -45.80 -5.19
C ASP A 549 4.78 -46.42 -4.19
N ASP A 550 5.19 -45.71 -3.14
CA ASP A 550 5.96 -46.30 -2.03
C ASP A 550 5.19 -47.46 -1.36
N ILE A 551 3.87 -47.32 -1.18
CA ILE A 551 3.00 -48.33 -0.58
C ILE A 551 2.92 -49.59 -1.46
N LYS A 552 2.98 -49.45 -2.79
CA LYS A 552 3.15 -50.62 -3.68
C LYS A 552 4.51 -51.26 -3.49
N THR A 553 5.61 -50.48 -3.50
CA THR A 553 6.96 -51.01 -3.28
C THR A 553 7.10 -51.73 -1.94
N VAL A 554 6.48 -51.21 -0.87
CA VAL A 554 6.37 -51.90 0.43
C VAL A 554 5.61 -53.22 0.29
N GLY A 555 4.48 -53.24 -0.41
CA GLY A 555 3.72 -54.46 -0.67
C GLY A 555 4.50 -55.51 -1.45
N ASP A 556 5.20 -55.10 -2.51
CA ASP A 556 6.01 -55.98 -3.35
C ASP A 556 7.20 -56.54 -2.55
N GLN A 557 7.94 -55.70 -1.82
CA GLN A 557 9.03 -56.16 -0.95
C GLN A 557 8.56 -57.08 0.18
N LEU A 558 7.43 -56.79 0.83
CA LEU A 558 6.89 -57.68 1.85
C LEU A 558 6.50 -59.07 1.29
N ASN A 559 6.08 -59.14 0.03
CA ASN A 559 5.79 -60.42 -0.65
C ASN A 559 7.05 -61.18 -1.06
N GLU A 560 8.14 -60.49 -1.42
CA GLU A 560 9.40 -61.13 -1.84
C GLU A 560 10.34 -61.47 -0.67
N THR A 561 10.59 -60.54 0.24
CA THR A 561 11.60 -60.67 1.31
C THR A 561 11.02 -60.87 2.70
N SER A 562 9.69 -60.81 2.88
CA SER A 562 9.00 -60.89 4.19
C SER A 562 9.40 -59.81 5.23
N GLU A 563 10.22 -58.84 4.82
CA GLU A 563 10.74 -57.74 5.63
C GLU A 563 10.90 -56.49 4.74
N TYR A 564 10.65 -55.31 5.31
CA TYR A 564 10.79 -54.01 4.65
C TYR A 564 11.69 -53.06 5.45
N SER A 565 12.63 -52.38 4.79
CA SER A 565 13.55 -51.44 5.44
C SER A 565 13.07 -49.99 5.32
N LEU A 566 12.61 -49.42 6.44
CA LEU A 566 12.15 -48.03 6.54
C LEU A 566 13.22 -47.12 7.14
N THR A 567 13.63 -46.07 6.43
CA THR A 567 14.48 -45.01 6.98
C THR A 567 13.62 -43.85 7.49
N ILE A 568 13.76 -43.50 8.77
CA ILE A 568 13.06 -42.34 9.37
C ILE A 568 13.86 -41.05 9.17
N ALA A 569 13.22 -39.89 9.40
CA ALA A 569 13.80 -38.56 9.18
C ALA A 569 15.12 -38.30 9.94
N ASP A 570 15.35 -38.99 11.06
CA ASP A 570 16.58 -38.89 11.86
C ASP A 570 17.77 -39.69 11.27
N GLY A 571 17.61 -40.28 10.08
CA GLY A 571 18.65 -41.05 9.38
C GLY A 571 18.77 -42.51 9.82
N ASN A 572 17.99 -42.95 10.82
CA ASN A 572 17.99 -44.34 11.28
C ASN A 572 17.12 -45.22 10.37
N THR A 573 17.64 -46.39 9.98
CA THR A 573 16.90 -47.41 9.22
C THR A 573 16.44 -48.55 10.14
N PHE A 574 15.17 -48.93 10.02
CA PHE A 574 14.53 -50.00 10.77
C PHE A 574 13.97 -51.07 9.83
N THR A 575 14.31 -52.32 10.08
CA THR A 575 13.75 -53.47 9.37
C THR A 575 12.42 -53.89 10.01
N LEU A 576 11.35 -53.87 9.23
CA LEU A 576 9.97 -54.15 9.64
C LEU A 576 9.53 -55.51 9.06
N PRO A 577 9.44 -56.58 9.88
CA PRO A 577 8.96 -57.87 9.41
C PRO A 577 7.45 -57.85 9.09
N ALA A 578 7.01 -58.75 8.22
CA ALA A 578 5.64 -58.79 7.68
C ALA A 578 4.51 -58.98 8.71
N ASP A 579 4.82 -59.39 9.95
CA ASP A 579 3.84 -59.45 11.05
C ASP A 579 3.58 -58.07 11.71
N THR A 580 4.43 -57.08 11.41
CA THR A 580 4.34 -55.71 11.94
C THR A 580 3.54 -54.75 11.07
N ILE A 581 3.45 -54.98 9.76
CA ILE A 581 2.77 -54.12 8.79
C ILE A 581 2.04 -54.95 7.73
N SER A 582 0.82 -54.56 7.36
CA SER A 582 0.08 -55.18 6.25
C SER A 582 -0.46 -54.13 5.28
N VAL A 583 -0.34 -54.38 3.98
CA VAL A 583 -0.92 -53.51 2.94
C VAL A 583 -2.36 -53.92 2.71
N LYS A 584 -3.29 -52.98 2.83
CA LYS A 584 -4.72 -53.20 2.67
C LYS A 584 -5.25 -52.39 1.50
N ASN A 585 -5.73 -53.08 0.47
CA ASN A 585 -6.34 -52.48 -0.71
C ASN A 585 -7.86 -52.41 -0.52
N THR A 586 -8.44 -51.21 -0.58
CA THR A 586 -9.88 -50.99 -0.48
C THR A 586 -10.38 -50.00 -1.51
N ASN A 587 -11.54 -50.25 -2.11
CA ASN A 587 -12.18 -49.31 -3.01
C ASN A 587 -13.00 -48.31 -2.19
N LYS A 588 -12.62 -47.02 -2.22
CA LYS A 588 -13.34 -45.94 -1.55
C LYS A 588 -14.13 -45.14 -2.57
N THR A 589 -15.45 -45.06 -2.39
CA THR A 589 -16.29 -44.16 -3.16
C THR A 589 -16.11 -42.74 -2.66
N VAL A 590 -15.57 -41.87 -3.51
CA VAL A 590 -15.27 -40.48 -3.24
C VAL A 590 -16.38 -39.61 -3.87
N HIS A 591 -17.13 -38.91 -3.02
CA HIS A 591 -18.23 -38.02 -3.43
C HIS A 591 -17.80 -36.54 -3.56
N VAL A 592 -16.67 -36.17 -2.96
CA VAL A 592 -16.11 -34.82 -2.95
C VAL A 592 -14.62 -34.87 -3.28
N GLU A 593 -14.16 -33.91 -4.06
CA GLU A 593 -12.76 -33.67 -4.39
C GLU A 593 -12.22 -32.56 -3.49
N GLU A 594 -11.07 -32.79 -2.88
CA GLU A 594 -10.42 -31.79 -2.03
C GLU A 594 -9.54 -30.89 -2.89
N ILE A 595 -9.67 -29.57 -2.69
CA ILE A 595 -8.97 -28.56 -3.48
C ILE A 595 -8.28 -27.61 -2.50
N ILE A 596 -6.98 -27.39 -2.68
CA ILE A 596 -6.30 -26.23 -2.09
C ILE A 596 -6.57 -25.06 -3.04
N PRO A 597 -7.33 -24.02 -2.63
CA PRO A 597 -7.68 -22.92 -3.53
C PRO A 597 -6.45 -22.19 -4.05
N SER A 598 -6.54 -21.71 -5.29
CA SER A 598 -5.63 -20.70 -5.81
C SER A 598 -6.09 -19.32 -5.31
N VAL A 599 -5.15 -18.40 -5.13
CA VAL A 599 -5.45 -17.05 -4.65
C VAL A 599 -5.01 -15.99 -5.66
N VAL A 600 -5.90 -15.08 -6.01
CA VAL A 600 -5.57 -13.84 -6.72
C VAL A 600 -5.63 -12.68 -5.73
N GLU A 601 -4.52 -11.96 -5.57
CA GLU A 601 -4.31 -10.90 -4.59
C GLU A 601 -4.14 -9.52 -5.26
N PRO A 602 -5.18 -8.68 -5.25
CA PRO A 602 -5.07 -7.23 -5.38
C PRO A 602 -4.64 -6.55 -4.05
N SER A 603 -3.42 -6.00 -4.00
CA SER A 603 -2.87 -5.31 -2.83
C SER A 603 -2.64 -3.82 -3.10
N PHE A 604 -3.38 -2.93 -2.44
CA PHE A 604 -3.43 -1.49 -2.71
C PHE A 604 -2.65 -0.67 -1.68
N GLY A 605 -1.58 0.02 -2.13
CA GLY A 605 -0.80 0.95 -1.33
C GLY A 605 -1.44 2.33 -1.21
N ILE A 606 -2.43 2.50 -0.32
CA ILE A 606 -3.27 3.72 -0.20
C ILE A 606 -2.45 5.01 -0.07
N GLY A 607 -1.32 4.99 0.65
CA GLY A 607 -0.42 6.14 0.77
C GLY A 607 0.23 6.56 -0.56
N ARG A 608 0.63 5.58 -1.38
CA ARG A 608 1.21 5.82 -2.72
C ARG A 608 0.16 6.34 -3.69
N ILE A 609 -1.01 5.68 -3.73
CA ILE A 609 -2.16 6.09 -4.53
C ILE A 609 -2.54 7.54 -4.22
N MET A 610 -2.64 7.91 -2.94
CA MET A 610 -3.01 9.26 -2.55
C MET A 610 -1.94 10.30 -2.91
N TYR A 611 -0.65 9.96 -2.83
CA TYR A 611 0.43 10.84 -3.26
C TYR A 611 0.40 11.07 -4.78
N ALA A 612 0.32 10.00 -5.58
CA ALA A 612 0.22 10.10 -7.04
C ALA A 612 -1.03 10.89 -7.47
N LEU A 613 -2.16 10.68 -6.77
CA LEU A 613 -3.40 11.42 -7.01
C LEU A 613 -3.24 12.93 -6.77
N LEU A 614 -2.61 13.33 -5.66
CA LEU A 614 -2.37 14.73 -5.32
C LEU A 614 -1.42 15.39 -6.32
N GLU A 615 -0.33 14.71 -6.69
CA GLU A 615 0.64 15.15 -7.68
C GLU A 615 0.02 15.37 -9.06
N GLN A 616 -0.70 14.37 -9.58
CA GLN A 616 -1.34 14.46 -10.89
C GLN A 616 -2.47 15.48 -10.94
N ASN A 617 -3.05 15.87 -9.80
CA ASN A 617 -4.15 16.86 -9.72
C ASN A 617 -3.71 18.24 -9.22
N PHE A 618 -2.42 18.47 -8.94
CA PHE A 618 -1.93 19.78 -8.54
C PHE A 618 -1.88 20.74 -9.74
N GLN A 619 -2.42 21.95 -9.57
CA GLN A 619 -2.42 23.02 -10.57
C GLN A 619 -2.24 24.38 -9.90
N CYS A 620 -1.81 25.39 -10.65
CA CYS A 620 -1.86 26.79 -10.24
C CYS A 620 -2.68 27.59 -11.27
N ARG A 621 -3.27 28.72 -10.86
CA ARG A 621 -4.15 29.52 -11.74
C ARG A 621 -3.35 30.32 -12.76
N ASP A 622 -3.91 30.43 -13.96
CA ASP A 622 -3.37 31.29 -15.02
C ASP A 622 -3.23 32.74 -14.52
N GLY A 623 -2.03 33.31 -14.66
CA GLY A 623 -1.71 34.66 -14.21
C GLY A 623 -1.53 34.84 -12.70
N ASP A 624 -1.71 33.82 -11.86
CA ASP A 624 -1.44 33.87 -10.42
C ASP A 624 -0.79 32.57 -9.92
N GLU A 625 0.52 32.53 -10.06
CA GLU A 625 1.41 31.44 -9.62
C GLU A 625 1.36 31.13 -8.11
N GLN A 626 0.79 32.01 -7.27
CA GLN A 626 0.61 31.75 -5.84
C GLN A 626 -0.70 31.02 -5.55
N ARG A 627 -1.68 31.05 -6.46
CA ARG A 627 -2.98 30.39 -6.30
C ARG A 627 -2.96 28.97 -6.83
N CYS A 628 -2.27 28.10 -6.10
CA CYS A 628 -2.27 26.67 -6.37
C CYS A 628 -3.44 25.94 -5.69
N TYR A 629 -3.92 24.87 -6.31
CA TYR A 629 -5.12 24.13 -5.94
C TYR A 629 -5.06 22.69 -6.47
N PHE A 630 -5.98 21.82 -6.01
CA PHE A 630 -6.08 20.46 -6.53
C PHE A 630 -7.37 20.21 -7.28
N THR A 631 -7.29 19.58 -8.46
CA THR A 631 -8.42 19.23 -9.33
C THR A 631 -9.15 17.93 -8.97
N LEU A 632 -9.02 17.45 -7.73
CA LEU A 632 -9.59 16.16 -7.27
C LEU A 632 -11.08 15.98 -7.67
N PRO A 633 -11.50 14.81 -8.16
CA PRO A 633 -12.90 14.50 -8.41
C PRO A 633 -13.79 14.68 -7.18
N SER A 634 -15.04 15.09 -7.38
CA SER A 634 -15.97 15.39 -6.29
C SER A 634 -16.20 14.21 -5.34
N VAL A 635 -16.22 12.99 -5.88
CA VAL A 635 -16.36 11.73 -5.12
C VAL A 635 -15.29 11.54 -4.05
N VAL A 636 -14.02 11.89 -4.32
CA VAL A 636 -12.91 11.78 -3.35
C VAL A 636 -12.56 13.08 -2.62
N ALA A 637 -12.96 14.24 -3.15
CA ALA A 637 -12.61 15.55 -2.59
C ALA A 637 -12.90 15.63 -1.07
N PRO A 638 -11.97 16.15 -0.24
CA PRO A 638 -12.03 16.06 1.24
C PRO A 638 -13.35 16.56 1.82
N LEU A 639 -13.77 17.75 1.37
CA LEU A 639 -15.08 18.34 1.66
C LEU A 639 -15.78 18.61 0.34
N LYS A 640 -17.09 18.37 0.28
CA LYS A 640 -17.89 18.49 -0.95
C LYS A 640 -18.31 19.92 -1.25
N CYS A 641 -18.50 20.75 -0.21
CA CYS A 641 -19.02 22.10 -0.37
C CYS A 641 -18.36 23.14 0.56
N SER A 642 -18.28 24.39 0.15
CA SER A 642 -18.05 25.54 1.04
C SER A 642 -19.26 26.48 1.06
N ILE A 643 -19.54 27.10 2.21
CA ILE A 643 -20.53 28.17 2.34
C ILE A 643 -19.79 29.47 2.66
N LEU A 644 -19.94 30.45 1.79
CA LEU A 644 -19.17 31.69 1.79
C LEU A 644 -20.12 32.89 1.76
N PRO A 645 -20.25 33.70 2.82
CA PRO A 645 -20.99 34.96 2.71
C PRO A 645 -20.18 35.98 1.90
N LEU A 646 -20.80 36.86 1.13
CA LEU A 646 -20.07 37.86 0.33
C LEU A 646 -19.28 38.83 1.22
N SER A 647 -19.84 39.20 2.36
CA SER A 647 -19.25 40.09 3.37
C SER A 647 -19.64 39.63 4.78
N ASN A 648 -19.21 40.36 5.81
CA ASN A 648 -19.55 40.05 7.21
C ASN A 648 -20.92 40.63 7.63
N ASN A 649 -21.85 40.88 6.71
CA ASN A 649 -23.19 41.34 7.04
C ASN A 649 -23.92 40.28 7.92
N ALA A 650 -24.46 40.72 9.05
CA ALA A 650 -25.21 39.88 9.98
C ALA A 650 -26.47 39.27 9.33
N GLU A 651 -27.05 39.93 8.33
CA GLU A 651 -28.24 39.45 7.62
C GLU A 651 -28.01 38.16 6.81
N PHE A 652 -26.75 37.82 6.49
CA PHE A 652 -26.42 36.54 5.85
C PHE A 652 -26.43 35.36 6.83
N GLN A 653 -26.26 35.60 8.14
CA GLN A 653 -26.11 34.54 9.15
C GLN A 653 -27.29 33.54 9.23
N PRO A 654 -28.57 33.95 9.13
CA PRO A 654 -29.70 33.02 9.07
C PRO A 654 -29.61 32.06 7.87
N PHE A 655 -29.20 32.56 6.70
CA PHE A 655 -29.07 31.77 5.48
C PHE A 655 -27.89 30.79 5.56
N ILE A 656 -26.72 31.24 6.05
CA ILE A 656 -25.55 30.39 6.27
C ILE A 656 -25.89 29.23 7.22
N ARG A 657 -26.56 29.52 8.35
CA ARG A 657 -26.98 28.48 9.31
C ARG A 657 -27.96 27.49 8.70
N LYS A 658 -28.96 27.98 7.96
CA LYS A 658 -29.95 27.14 7.26
C LYS A 658 -29.28 26.21 6.23
N LEU A 659 -28.37 26.76 5.41
CA LEU A 659 -27.61 25.99 4.42
C LEU A 659 -26.71 24.94 5.07
N SER A 660 -25.96 25.30 6.11
CA SER A 660 -25.08 24.38 6.83
C SER A 660 -25.86 23.23 7.47
N GLN A 661 -26.98 23.54 8.15
CA GLN A 661 -27.87 22.52 8.70
C GLN A 661 -28.48 21.61 7.62
N ALA A 662 -28.86 22.16 6.47
CA ALA A 662 -29.38 21.38 5.36
C ALA A 662 -28.34 20.45 4.74
N LEU A 663 -27.10 20.92 4.51
CA LEU A 663 -25.99 20.08 4.05
C LEU A 663 -25.65 18.96 5.06
N THR A 664 -25.60 19.25 6.36
CA THR A 664 -25.40 18.21 7.40
C THR A 664 -26.53 17.17 7.37
N LYS A 665 -27.79 17.60 7.18
CA LYS A 665 -28.95 16.69 7.16
C LYS A 665 -28.93 15.71 5.98
N VAL A 666 -28.25 16.04 4.88
CA VAL A 666 -28.02 15.15 3.74
C VAL A 666 -26.61 14.53 3.73
N GLU A 667 -25.94 14.54 4.89
CA GLU A 667 -24.63 13.91 5.13
C GLU A 667 -23.47 14.46 4.26
N LEU A 668 -23.61 15.68 3.74
CA LEU A 668 -22.57 16.32 2.93
C LEU A 668 -21.53 17.04 3.79
N SER A 669 -20.28 16.57 3.69
CA SER A 669 -19.14 17.24 4.30
C SER A 669 -18.91 18.62 3.69
N HIS A 670 -18.88 19.65 4.53
CA HIS A 670 -18.77 21.03 4.08
C HIS A 670 -18.03 21.93 5.07
N LYS A 671 -17.66 23.14 4.62
CA LYS A 671 -17.00 24.15 5.45
C LYS A 671 -17.64 25.53 5.28
N VAL A 672 -18.05 26.14 6.39
CA VAL A 672 -18.32 27.59 6.43
C VAL A 672 -16.97 28.34 6.51
N ASP A 673 -16.82 29.40 5.73
CA ASP A 673 -15.68 30.34 5.82
C ASP A 673 -16.19 31.79 5.82
N ASP A 674 -16.51 32.27 7.02
CA ASP A 674 -17.00 33.61 7.36
C ASP A 674 -15.88 34.57 7.81
N SER A 675 -14.62 34.21 7.56
CA SER A 675 -13.47 35.03 7.90
C SER A 675 -13.44 36.36 7.13
N SER A 676 -12.78 37.37 7.72
CA SER A 676 -12.72 38.77 7.27
C SER A 676 -11.92 39.05 5.97
N GLY A 677 -11.80 38.06 5.08
CA GLY A 677 -11.18 38.22 3.76
C GLY A 677 -12.19 38.52 2.65
N SER A 678 -11.72 39.08 1.53
CA SER A 678 -12.53 39.19 0.32
C SER A 678 -13.01 37.81 -0.15
N ILE A 679 -14.12 37.77 -0.90
CA ILE A 679 -14.66 36.51 -1.44
C ILE A 679 -13.63 35.76 -2.29
N GLY A 680 -12.81 36.46 -3.08
CA GLY A 680 -11.69 35.87 -3.82
C GLY A 680 -10.63 35.21 -2.94
N ARG A 681 -10.28 35.79 -1.78
CA ARG A 681 -9.35 35.17 -0.80
C ARG A 681 -9.96 33.97 -0.08
N ARG A 682 -11.29 33.88 0.02
CA ARG A 682 -11.99 32.71 0.54
C ARG A 682 -12.06 31.60 -0.50
N TYR A 683 -12.41 31.92 -1.75
CA TYR A 683 -12.32 30.97 -2.86
C TYR A 683 -10.91 30.41 -3.04
N ALA A 684 -9.87 31.24 -3.02
CA ALA A 684 -8.49 30.76 -3.06
C ALA A 684 -8.21 29.75 -1.92
N ARG A 685 -8.65 30.03 -0.70
CA ARG A 685 -8.48 29.10 0.43
C ARG A 685 -9.32 27.83 0.32
N THR A 686 -10.49 27.83 -0.31
CA THR A 686 -11.29 26.61 -0.50
C THR A 686 -10.76 25.76 -1.67
N ASP A 687 -10.27 26.41 -2.72
CA ASP A 687 -9.62 25.77 -3.87
C ASP A 687 -8.34 25.04 -3.40
N GLU A 688 -7.51 25.71 -2.57
CA GLU A 688 -6.27 25.16 -1.96
C GLU A 688 -6.47 23.84 -1.17
N ILE A 689 -7.69 23.55 -0.69
CA ILE A 689 -8.05 22.28 -0.01
C ILE A 689 -9.05 21.44 -0.84
N ALA A 690 -9.02 21.64 -2.15
CA ALA A 690 -9.71 20.83 -3.14
C ALA A 690 -11.25 20.79 -3.03
N ILE A 691 -11.90 21.73 -2.35
CA ILE A 691 -13.37 21.76 -2.26
C ILE A 691 -13.94 22.01 -3.67
N PRO A 692 -14.76 21.11 -4.24
CA PRO A 692 -15.18 21.18 -5.64
C PRO A 692 -16.26 22.24 -5.86
N PHE A 693 -17.13 22.51 -4.87
CA PHE A 693 -18.26 23.41 -5.01
C PHE A 693 -18.30 24.48 -3.90
N GLY A 694 -18.61 25.72 -4.26
CA GLY A 694 -18.80 26.81 -3.29
C GLY A 694 -20.15 27.50 -3.46
N ILE A 695 -20.93 27.56 -2.39
CA ILE A 695 -22.18 28.33 -2.32
C ILE A 695 -21.86 29.71 -1.77
N THR A 696 -22.16 30.78 -2.53
CA THR A 696 -22.05 32.15 -2.04
C THR A 696 -23.40 32.73 -1.66
N VAL A 697 -23.47 33.31 -0.45
CA VAL A 697 -24.62 34.06 0.08
C VAL A 697 -24.31 35.55 -0.06
N ASP A 698 -25.09 36.27 -0.85
CA ASP A 698 -24.87 37.68 -1.18
C ASP A 698 -26.13 38.54 -0.93
N PHE A 699 -26.08 39.82 -1.31
CA PHE A 699 -27.20 40.75 -1.09
C PHE A 699 -28.45 40.33 -1.88
N ASP A 700 -28.30 39.75 -3.07
CA ASP A 700 -29.44 39.20 -3.82
C ASP A 700 -30.04 37.96 -3.17
N THR A 701 -29.34 37.28 -2.24
CA THR A 701 -29.95 36.22 -1.40
C THR A 701 -31.00 36.77 -0.43
N LEU A 702 -30.90 38.06 -0.04
CA LEU A 702 -31.88 38.70 0.84
C LEU A 702 -33.22 38.98 0.13
N LYS A 703 -33.22 39.14 -1.20
CA LYS A 703 -34.43 39.27 -2.02
C LYS A 703 -35.25 37.97 -1.99
N LYS A 704 -36.53 38.08 -2.35
CA LYS A 704 -37.41 36.94 -2.67
C LYS A 704 -37.61 36.87 -4.19
N PRO A 705 -37.51 35.67 -4.83
CA PRO A 705 -37.14 34.38 -4.25
C PRO A 705 -35.69 34.34 -3.75
N HIS A 706 -35.45 33.58 -2.68
CA HIS A 706 -34.14 33.51 -2.03
C HIS A 706 -33.21 32.61 -2.84
N THR A 707 -32.30 33.23 -3.58
CA THR A 707 -31.33 32.54 -4.45
C THR A 707 -29.90 32.74 -3.97
N VAL A 708 -29.02 31.78 -4.28
CA VAL A 708 -27.58 31.82 -3.99
C VAL A 708 -26.79 31.58 -5.28
N THR A 709 -25.49 31.88 -5.29
CA THR A 709 -24.63 31.39 -6.39
C THR A 709 -24.00 30.06 -6.02
N LEU A 710 -23.85 29.17 -7.01
CA LEU A 710 -23.07 27.94 -6.92
C LEU A 710 -21.88 28.06 -7.87
N ARG A 711 -20.66 27.90 -7.35
CA ARG A 711 -19.39 27.94 -8.07
C ARG A 711 -18.78 26.54 -8.20
N ASP A 712 -18.27 26.20 -9.38
CA ASP A 712 -17.32 25.10 -9.57
C ASP A 712 -15.87 25.58 -9.36
N ARG A 713 -15.10 24.80 -8.61
CA ARG A 713 -13.66 24.98 -8.40
C ARG A 713 -12.89 25.01 -9.70
N ASN A 714 -13.08 24.06 -10.61
CA ASN A 714 -12.19 23.90 -11.76
C ASN A 714 -12.34 25.06 -12.74
N THR A 715 -13.54 25.24 -13.31
CA THR A 715 -13.87 26.27 -14.30
C THR A 715 -14.01 27.68 -13.72
N MET A 716 -14.11 27.82 -12.39
CA MET A 716 -14.43 29.05 -11.67
C MET A 716 -15.79 29.69 -12.03
N LYS A 717 -16.57 29.10 -12.94
CA LYS A 717 -17.88 29.59 -13.36
C LYS A 717 -18.90 29.47 -12.23
N GLN A 718 -19.90 30.36 -12.27
CA GLN A 718 -20.97 30.44 -11.29
C GLN A 718 -22.32 30.38 -11.98
N VAL A 719 -23.30 29.75 -11.33
CA VAL A 719 -24.73 29.82 -11.70
C VAL A 719 -25.54 30.35 -10.53
N ARG A 720 -26.70 30.96 -10.81
CA ARG A 720 -27.69 31.35 -9.80
C ARG A 720 -28.72 30.23 -9.61
N ILE A 721 -29.01 29.87 -8.37
CA ILE A 721 -29.89 28.74 -8.03
C ILE A 721 -30.75 29.08 -6.80
N ASP A 722 -31.98 28.56 -6.74
CA ASP A 722 -32.85 28.70 -5.57
C ASP A 722 -32.27 27.94 -4.36
N ILE A 723 -32.38 28.53 -3.17
CA ILE A 723 -31.86 27.97 -1.93
C ILE A 723 -32.52 26.64 -1.53
N SER A 724 -33.70 26.31 -2.08
CA SER A 724 -34.37 25.03 -1.89
C SER A 724 -33.82 23.90 -2.78
N GLU A 725 -33.25 24.22 -3.95
CA GLU A 725 -32.70 23.24 -4.89
C GLU A 725 -31.20 22.97 -4.70
N VAL A 726 -30.44 23.98 -4.26
CA VAL A 726 -28.96 23.92 -4.24
C VAL A 726 -28.39 22.73 -3.45
N ILE A 727 -29.09 22.27 -2.41
CA ILE A 727 -28.65 21.16 -1.55
C ILE A 727 -28.65 19.83 -2.31
N GLU A 728 -29.71 19.52 -3.04
CA GLU A 728 -29.81 18.28 -3.82
C GLU A 728 -28.90 18.33 -5.06
N VAL A 729 -28.74 19.51 -5.67
CA VAL A 729 -27.78 19.71 -6.77
C VAL A 729 -26.34 19.44 -6.31
N VAL A 730 -25.90 20.01 -5.18
CA VAL A 730 -24.56 19.75 -4.64
C VAL A 730 -24.39 18.28 -4.24
N LYS A 731 -25.44 17.62 -3.75
CA LYS A 731 -25.43 16.19 -3.44
C LYS A 731 -25.17 15.34 -4.68
N GLU A 732 -25.96 15.50 -5.73
CA GLU A 732 -25.84 14.69 -6.96
C GLU A 732 -24.52 14.96 -7.71
N LEU A 733 -24.03 16.21 -7.68
CA LEU A 733 -22.68 16.56 -8.13
C LEU A 733 -21.57 15.91 -7.27
N SER A 734 -21.77 15.80 -5.95
CA SER A 734 -20.76 15.24 -5.03
C SER A 734 -20.54 13.74 -5.19
N VAL A 735 -21.58 13.02 -5.62
CA VAL A 735 -21.54 11.58 -5.92
C VAL A 735 -21.31 11.27 -7.41
N GLY A 736 -21.13 12.29 -8.25
CA GLY A 736 -20.82 12.14 -9.68
C GLY A 736 -21.99 11.74 -10.58
N ARG A 737 -23.24 11.76 -10.07
CA ARG A 737 -24.45 11.45 -10.83
C ARG A 737 -24.87 12.56 -11.80
N MET A 738 -24.41 13.78 -11.55
CA MET A 738 -24.61 14.94 -12.40
C MET A 738 -23.27 15.59 -12.70
N GLN A 739 -23.11 16.12 -13.91
CA GLN A 739 -21.89 16.80 -14.35
C GLN A 739 -22.08 18.33 -14.33
N TRP A 740 -20.99 19.08 -14.12
CA TRP A 740 -21.04 20.55 -14.13
C TRP A 740 -21.52 21.12 -15.48
N SER A 741 -21.30 20.41 -16.58
CA SER A 741 -21.77 20.80 -17.91
C SER A 741 -23.29 20.72 -18.09
N GLU A 742 -24.00 20.01 -17.21
CA GLU A 742 -25.47 19.97 -17.14
C GLU A 742 -26.00 21.15 -16.31
N ILE A 743 -25.32 21.48 -15.21
CA ILE A 743 -25.63 22.64 -14.36
C ILE A 743 -25.61 23.93 -15.18
N LEU A 744 -24.58 24.12 -16.00
CA LEU A 744 -24.43 25.28 -16.90
C LEU A 744 -25.52 25.36 -17.99
N ARG A 745 -26.26 24.27 -18.26
CA ARG A 745 -27.41 24.26 -19.18
C ARG A 745 -28.74 24.46 -18.45
N LYS A 746 -28.86 23.98 -17.22
CA LYS A 746 -30.10 24.01 -16.42
C LYS A 746 -30.31 25.34 -15.69
N TYR A 747 -29.24 25.97 -15.22
CA TYR A 747 -29.30 27.16 -14.36
C TYR A 747 -28.65 28.38 -15.02
N PRO A 748 -29.17 29.60 -14.80
CA PRO A 748 -28.61 30.81 -15.39
C PRO A 748 -27.19 31.08 -14.88
N LEU A 749 -26.28 31.39 -15.81
CA LEU A 749 -24.93 31.86 -15.51
C LEU A 749 -24.98 33.15 -14.70
N PHE A 750 -24.12 33.26 -13.69
CA PHE A 750 -23.98 34.44 -12.87
C PHE A 750 -22.83 35.32 -13.38
N GLU A 751 -23.17 36.49 -13.91
CA GLU A 751 -22.20 37.48 -14.39
C GLU A 751 -21.87 38.51 -13.30
N GLN A 752 -22.89 39.07 -12.66
CA GLN A 752 -22.79 40.05 -11.56
C GLN A 752 -24.04 40.05 -10.68
N GLN A 753 -23.93 40.58 -9.47
CA GLN A 753 -25.08 40.83 -8.57
C GLN A 753 -25.82 42.11 -8.99
N GLU A 754 -27.14 42.13 -8.80
CA GLU A 754 -27.99 43.30 -9.07
C GLU A 754 -27.96 44.30 -7.90
N VAL A 755 -27.81 43.83 -6.66
CA VAL A 755 -27.73 44.67 -5.45
C VAL A 755 -26.32 44.70 -4.89
N THR A 756 -25.83 45.88 -4.55
CA THR A 756 -24.47 46.10 -4.02
C THR A 756 -24.39 46.50 -2.56
N LYS A 757 -25.53 46.84 -1.91
CA LYS A 757 -25.66 47.15 -0.48
C LYS A 757 -27.05 46.80 0.02
#